data_AF-A0A522TLS1-F1
#
_entry.id   AF-A0A522TLS1-F1
#
_cell.length_a   1.000
_cell.length_b   1.000
_cell.length_c   1.000
_cell.angle_alpha   90.00
_cell.angle_beta   90.00
_cell.angle_gamma   90.00
#
_symmetry.space_group_name_H-M   'P 1'
#
loop_
_entity.id
_entity.type
_entity.pdbx_description
1 polymer ?
#
loop_
_entity_poly.entity_id
_entity_poly.type
_entity_poly.pdbx_seq_one_letter_code
_entity_poly.pdbx_strand_id
1 'polypeptide(L)'
;MESIQGDTLIVDRLSGKTIFITGSTGFLGTALVEKLLRTVPGCNLYLLIRPGRTSTASERINKEILKNDCFDRLRETYGDQFESEIASRVHPVSGDVVSDNLNLDDSDRKFLADCDVIIHSAASVSFDSPLDQAVEVNLLGPRRVAETAIQARSEFGVTKPVHLIAISTAYVAGRRRGLSPELPLSDTPFSIQLEWHSEVEAARGLRADVDLKSRDSRTLELFRKKAAKELGAVGVPLLVDKQEKLRTQWIHDEMVRAGIARATSVGWPDAYAYTKALGEKALLEKQKEIPITIVRPSIIESAMLEPKPGWIRGFRMAEPIIISYARGLLKEFPGVPEGVIDVIPVDMVAAAIVAVAAKGPGKGGPEIFQVASGSRNPLKYATLVNHVRTWFQEHPIYDSDGQPIMVPDWSFPGRGRVQSQLDKTSKFLQALEQATGMLPIRGEQANFIVDIERKRQAVDNALGYVELYGTYAETDAIFKIDNLLDLYESLDEQEKGQFAFDPALIHWESFIREIHLPSVVQHARVKTTPTKRPAKSRVERNLALILSEERHLAVFDLENTIISSNVVDTYAWLATRRLPKLKKALFAFDLAMQGPSLLALDRKDRGDFLRSFYRKYEGAKPQTLRKDSQEFFNAYLLKKSFPAAIERIRRHRSLGHKTLLITGALDFILEPLKPLFDDIICAELEIGDNGLYKGRSLAVPPTGEARASILADYAAEHSLKLSESIAYADSTSDLPMLEAVGYPVCVNPEPKLAAIARKRGWHTEQWDKAKGLPPVYLPIGRSM
;
A
#
# COMPACT_ATOMS: atom_id res chain seq x y z
N MET A 1 22.49 -57.71 23.57
CA MET A 1 21.87 -57.76 22.24
C MET A 1 20.37 -57.80 22.44
N GLU A 2 19.78 -56.62 22.66
CA GLU A 2 18.35 -56.40 22.50
C GLU A 2 18.20 -55.61 21.20
N SER A 3 17.37 -56.14 20.31
CA SER A 3 17.14 -55.65 18.95
C SER A 3 16.55 -54.24 18.97
N ILE A 4 17.25 -53.30 18.34
CA ILE A 4 16.76 -51.96 17.99
C ILE A 4 15.53 -52.15 17.11
N GLN A 5 14.38 -51.75 17.64
CA GLN A 5 13.05 -51.99 17.08
C GLN A 5 12.70 -50.82 16.14
N GLY A 6 12.70 -51.11 14.82
CA GLY A 6 12.00 -50.41 13.72
C GLY A 6 11.93 -48.88 13.72
N ASP A 7 12.71 -48.26 12.84
CA ASP A 7 12.60 -46.86 12.41
C ASP A 7 11.15 -46.51 12.04
N THR A 8 10.53 -45.62 12.82
CA THR A 8 9.15 -45.13 12.58
C THR A 8 9.19 -43.84 11.77
N LEU A 9 8.46 -43.81 10.66
CA LEU A 9 8.39 -42.71 9.68
C LEU A 9 7.82 -41.42 10.29
N ILE A 10 8.21 -40.25 9.78
CA ILE A 10 7.69 -38.89 10.06
C ILE A 10 6.17 -38.91 10.09
N VAL A 11 5.58 -39.55 9.09
CA VAL A 11 4.12 -39.67 8.92
C VAL A 11 3.51 -40.40 10.11
N ASP A 12 4.09 -41.51 10.54
CA ASP A 12 3.59 -42.32 11.66
C ASP A 12 3.66 -41.58 12.99
N ARG A 13 4.71 -40.77 13.18
CA ARG A 13 4.91 -39.98 14.42
C ARG A 13 3.94 -38.81 14.55
N LEU A 14 3.48 -38.26 13.42
CA LEU A 14 2.58 -37.11 13.37
C LEU A 14 1.11 -37.48 13.07
N SER A 15 0.86 -38.71 12.61
CA SER A 15 -0.50 -39.19 12.34
C SER A 15 -1.36 -39.14 13.61
N GLY A 16 -2.57 -38.58 13.47
CA GLY A 16 -3.50 -38.41 14.60
C GLY A 16 -3.11 -37.33 15.62
N LYS A 17 -1.97 -36.65 15.47
CA LYS A 17 -1.52 -35.61 16.41
C LYS A 17 -2.33 -34.32 16.27
N THR A 18 -2.45 -33.61 17.40
CA THR A 18 -3.02 -32.27 17.46
C THR A 18 -1.90 -31.22 17.40
N ILE A 19 -1.91 -30.38 16.37
CA ILE A 19 -0.88 -29.39 16.08
C ILE A 19 -1.50 -27.99 16.13
N PHE A 20 -1.01 -27.14 17.04
CA PHE A 20 -1.40 -25.75 17.14
C PHE A 20 -0.44 -24.87 16.34
N ILE A 21 -0.95 -24.05 15.41
CA ILE A 21 -0.11 -23.26 14.49
C ILE A 21 -0.48 -21.77 14.58
N THR A 22 0.51 -20.93 14.85
CA THR A 22 0.39 -19.47 14.70
C THR A 22 0.96 -19.01 13.36
N GLY A 23 0.42 -17.93 12.79
CA GLY A 23 0.97 -17.36 11.55
C GLY A 23 0.65 -18.15 10.28
N SER A 24 -0.40 -18.99 10.30
CA SER A 24 -0.85 -19.83 9.18
C SER A 24 -1.29 -19.03 7.93
N THR A 25 -1.66 -17.76 8.09
CA THR A 25 -1.96 -16.83 6.99
C THR A 25 -0.71 -16.24 6.34
N GLY A 26 0.48 -16.46 6.90
CA GLY A 26 1.76 -16.02 6.32
C GLY A 26 2.23 -16.92 5.18
N PHE A 27 3.26 -16.50 4.45
CA PHE A 27 3.84 -17.26 3.33
C PHE A 27 4.26 -18.68 3.75
N LEU A 28 5.19 -18.79 4.71
CA LEU A 28 5.64 -20.07 5.24
C LEU A 28 4.52 -20.86 5.93
N GLY A 29 3.69 -20.19 6.74
CA GLY A 29 2.59 -20.83 7.46
C GLY A 29 1.55 -21.48 6.54
N THR A 30 1.23 -20.84 5.41
CA THR A 30 0.31 -21.40 4.40
C THR A 30 0.90 -22.66 3.75
N ALA A 31 2.18 -22.63 3.36
CA ALA A 31 2.87 -23.81 2.82
C ALA A 31 2.98 -24.94 3.82
N LEU A 32 3.24 -24.63 5.10
CA LEU A 32 3.32 -25.61 6.17
C LEU A 32 1.98 -26.31 6.42
N VAL A 33 0.88 -25.55 6.44
CA VAL A 33 -0.47 -26.12 6.59
C VAL A 33 -0.81 -27.03 5.42
N GLU A 34 -0.52 -26.62 4.18
CA GLU A 34 -0.70 -27.46 2.99
C GLU A 34 0.11 -28.75 3.09
N LYS A 35 1.40 -28.64 3.42
CA LYS A 35 2.31 -29.80 3.55
C LYS A 35 1.78 -30.79 4.58
N LEU A 36 1.42 -30.32 5.79
CA LEU A 36 0.85 -31.16 6.85
C LEU A 36 -0.45 -31.85 6.42
N LEU A 37 -1.36 -31.11 5.79
CA LEU A 37 -2.64 -31.68 5.33
C LEU A 37 -2.45 -32.73 4.24
N ARG A 38 -1.46 -32.53 3.36
CA ARG A 38 -1.16 -33.43 2.26
C ARG A 38 -0.38 -34.68 2.69
N THR A 39 0.59 -34.54 3.59
CA THR A 39 1.54 -35.63 3.87
C THR A 39 1.27 -36.38 5.16
N VAL A 40 0.58 -35.77 6.14
CA VAL A 40 0.32 -36.39 7.44
C VAL A 40 -1.18 -36.69 7.55
N PRO A 41 -1.63 -37.94 7.36
CA PRO A 41 -3.04 -38.29 7.47
C PRO A 41 -3.53 -38.16 8.92
N GLY A 42 -4.79 -37.76 9.09
CA GLY A 42 -5.45 -37.74 10.40
C GLY A 42 -4.93 -36.71 11.42
N CYS A 43 -3.95 -35.86 11.09
CA CYS A 43 -3.54 -34.78 11.98
C CYS A 43 -4.63 -33.69 12.06
N ASN A 44 -4.78 -33.12 13.26
CA ASN A 44 -5.72 -32.04 13.57
C ASN A 44 -4.97 -30.73 13.76
N LEU A 45 -5.28 -29.72 12.96
CA LEU A 45 -4.62 -28.43 12.91
C LEU A 45 -5.48 -27.35 13.56
N TYR A 46 -4.99 -26.77 14.65
CA TYR A 46 -5.63 -25.64 15.32
C TYR A 46 -4.91 -24.36 14.90
N LEU A 47 -5.59 -23.53 14.09
CA LEU A 47 -4.98 -22.38 13.44
C LEU A 47 -5.35 -21.10 14.20
N LEU A 48 -4.37 -20.47 14.84
CA LEU A 48 -4.55 -19.18 15.49
C LEU A 48 -4.66 -18.06 14.44
N ILE A 49 -5.84 -17.44 14.35
CA ILE A 49 -6.17 -16.39 13.41
C ILE A 49 -6.65 -15.15 14.16
N ARG A 50 -5.98 -14.02 13.89
CA ARG A 50 -6.43 -12.71 14.39
C ARG A 50 -7.84 -12.40 13.83
N PRO A 51 -8.83 -12.00 14.62
CA PRO A 51 -10.11 -11.59 14.07
C PRO A 51 -9.95 -10.33 13.20
N GLY A 52 -10.71 -10.23 12.11
CA GLY A 52 -10.80 -8.98 11.34
C GLY A 52 -11.82 -8.03 11.96
N ARG A 53 -11.85 -6.76 11.51
CA ARG A 53 -12.86 -5.79 11.99
C ARG A 53 -14.31 -6.27 11.78
N THR A 54 -14.54 -7.04 10.73
CA THR A 54 -15.87 -7.52 10.31
C THR A 54 -15.86 -8.99 9.91
N SER A 55 -14.76 -9.72 10.13
CA SER A 55 -14.60 -11.09 9.64
C SER A 55 -14.15 -12.03 10.75
N THR A 56 -14.80 -13.19 10.85
CA THR A 56 -14.47 -14.23 11.82
C THR A 56 -13.15 -14.95 11.46
N ALA A 57 -12.58 -15.69 12.42
CA ALA A 57 -11.41 -16.52 12.18
C ALA A 57 -11.64 -17.52 11.02
N SER A 58 -12.79 -18.21 11.01
CA SER A 58 -13.16 -19.17 9.97
C SER A 58 -13.27 -18.53 8.58
N GLU A 59 -13.90 -17.37 8.48
CA GLU A 59 -14.00 -16.63 7.21
C GLU A 59 -12.62 -16.23 6.66
N ARG A 60 -11.71 -15.84 7.57
CA ARG A 60 -10.33 -15.54 7.20
C ARG A 60 -9.55 -16.78 6.75
N ILE A 61 -9.71 -17.93 7.41
CA ILE A 61 -9.12 -19.20 6.94
C ILE A 61 -9.57 -19.49 5.51
N ASN A 62 -10.88 -19.44 5.27
CA ASN A 62 -11.46 -19.72 3.95
C ASN A 62 -10.90 -18.76 2.89
N LYS A 63 -10.83 -17.46 3.21
CA LYS A 63 -10.41 -16.43 2.26
C LYS A 63 -8.90 -16.36 2.03
N GLU A 64 -8.10 -16.53 3.07
CA GLU A 64 -6.66 -16.22 3.05
C GLU A 64 -5.76 -17.46 3.00
N ILE A 65 -6.28 -18.64 3.35
CA ILE A 65 -5.56 -19.91 3.33
C ILE A 65 -6.18 -20.82 2.28
N LEU A 66 -7.43 -21.26 2.47
CA LEU A 66 -8.02 -22.30 1.63
C LEU A 66 -8.21 -21.85 0.18
N LYS A 67 -8.66 -20.62 -0.07
CA LYS A 67 -8.76 -20.08 -1.46
C LYS A 67 -7.41 -19.78 -2.12
N ASN A 68 -6.30 -19.93 -1.42
CA ASN A 68 -4.97 -19.74 -2.00
C ASN A 68 -4.64 -20.87 -2.99
N ASP A 69 -3.92 -20.55 -4.06
CA ASP A 69 -3.50 -21.50 -5.08
C ASP A 69 -2.48 -22.54 -4.58
N CYS A 70 -1.93 -22.34 -3.38
CA CYS A 70 -1.19 -23.35 -2.62
C CYS A 70 -2.00 -24.65 -2.45
N PHE A 71 -3.31 -24.53 -2.27
CA PHE A 71 -4.21 -25.67 -2.00
C PHE A 71 -4.83 -26.26 -3.28
N ASP A 72 -4.43 -25.83 -4.48
CA ASP A 72 -4.97 -26.34 -5.75
C ASP A 72 -4.83 -27.86 -5.85
N ARG A 73 -3.64 -28.39 -5.54
CA ARG A 73 -3.36 -29.83 -5.55
C ARG A 73 -4.27 -30.61 -4.59
N LEU A 74 -4.50 -30.09 -3.39
CA LEU A 74 -5.41 -30.72 -2.41
C LEU A 74 -6.86 -30.70 -2.87
N ARG A 75 -7.32 -29.58 -3.48
CA ARG A 75 -8.65 -29.50 -4.09
C ARG A 75 -8.84 -30.50 -5.21
N GLU A 76 -7.85 -30.62 -6.09
CA GLU A 76 -7.88 -31.59 -7.18
C GLU A 76 -7.90 -33.03 -6.66
N THR A 77 -7.16 -33.31 -5.59
CA THR A 77 -7.07 -34.64 -4.98
C THR A 77 -8.38 -35.06 -4.30
N TYR A 78 -8.98 -34.18 -3.50
CA TYR A 78 -10.20 -34.51 -2.73
C TYR A 78 -11.51 -34.22 -3.49
N GLY A 79 -11.48 -33.40 -4.55
CA GLY A 79 -12.67 -33.04 -5.32
C GLY A 79 -13.80 -32.49 -4.45
N ASP A 80 -14.99 -33.08 -4.58
CA ASP A 80 -16.19 -32.68 -3.82
C ASP A 80 -16.04 -32.89 -2.29
N GLN A 81 -15.11 -33.73 -1.85
CA GLN A 81 -14.84 -34.01 -0.44
C GLN A 81 -13.89 -32.99 0.21
N PHE A 82 -13.30 -32.06 -0.56
CA PHE A 82 -12.32 -31.13 -0.04
C PHE A 82 -12.81 -30.36 1.19
N GLU A 83 -14.03 -29.80 1.11
CA GLU A 83 -14.59 -29.02 2.22
C GLU A 83 -14.84 -29.88 3.46
N SER A 84 -15.33 -31.12 3.30
CA SER A 84 -15.55 -32.02 4.43
C SER A 84 -14.25 -32.50 5.07
N GLU A 85 -13.24 -32.82 4.25
CA GLU A 85 -11.92 -33.25 4.71
C GLU A 85 -11.22 -32.13 5.49
N ILE A 86 -11.24 -30.90 4.96
CA ILE A 86 -10.68 -29.74 5.64
C ILE A 86 -11.44 -29.45 6.94
N ALA A 87 -12.77 -29.45 6.92
CA ALA A 87 -13.57 -29.19 8.12
C ALA A 87 -13.33 -30.23 9.24
N SER A 88 -12.97 -31.47 8.88
CA SER A 88 -12.67 -32.52 9.85
C SER A 88 -11.30 -32.38 10.51
N ARG A 89 -10.37 -31.64 9.90
CA ARG A 89 -8.96 -31.56 10.32
C ARG A 89 -8.46 -30.17 10.66
N VAL A 90 -9.15 -29.11 10.25
CA VAL A 90 -8.74 -27.72 10.44
C VAL A 90 -9.73 -27.00 11.35
N HIS A 91 -9.24 -26.57 12.51
CA HIS A 91 -10.02 -25.90 13.53
C HIS A 91 -9.56 -24.44 13.70
N PRO A 92 -10.45 -23.45 13.46
CA PRO A 92 -10.14 -22.05 13.68
C PRO A 92 -10.04 -21.74 15.18
N VAL A 93 -8.99 -21.02 15.58
CA VAL A 93 -8.79 -20.47 16.92
C VAL A 93 -8.70 -18.95 16.80
N SER A 94 -9.55 -18.21 17.51
CA SER A 94 -9.59 -16.74 17.39
C SER A 94 -8.70 -16.10 18.45
N GLY A 95 -7.61 -15.45 18.04
CA GLY A 95 -6.71 -14.81 18.98
C GLY A 95 -5.53 -14.08 18.35
N ASP A 96 -4.69 -13.48 19.19
CA ASP A 96 -3.57 -12.63 18.74
C ASP A 96 -2.36 -12.74 19.66
N VAL A 97 -1.18 -12.95 19.06
CA VAL A 97 0.09 -13.10 19.78
C VAL A 97 0.57 -11.83 20.50
N VAL A 98 -0.01 -10.68 20.18
CA VAL A 98 0.30 -9.42 20.88
C VAL A 98 -0.50 -9.22 22.16
N SER A 99 -1.54 -10.02 22.37
CA SER A 99 -2.42 -9.94 23.53
C SER A 99 -2.00 -10.93 24.61
N ASP A 100 -2.19 -10.56 25.86
CA ASP A 100 -1.98 -11.48 26.99
C ASP A 100 -2.94 -12.67 26.88
N ASN A 101 -2.47 -13.86 27.23
CA ASN A 101 -3.18 -15.12 27.03
C ASN A 101 -3.66 -15.37 25.57
N LEU A 102 -3.02 -14.69 24.61
CA LEU A 102 -3.39 -14.63 23.20
C LEU A 102 -4.84 -14.19 22.93
N ASN A 103 -5.52 -13.62 23.93
CA ASN A 103 -6.95 -13.32 23.92
C ASN A 103 -7.83 -14.54 23.55
N LEU A 104 -7.46 -15.72 24.04
CA LEU A 104 -8.26 -16.95 23.86
C LEU A 104 -9.37 -17.05 24.91
N ASP A 105 -10.50 -17.62 24.52
CA ASP A 105 -11.51 -18.09 25.47
C ASP A 105 -11.13 -19.44 26.08
N ASP A 106 -11.90 -19.92 27.07
CA ASP A 106 -11.58 -21.17 27.77
C ASP A 106 -11.59 -22.40 26.87
N SER A 107 -12.41 -22.41 25.81
CA SER A 107 -12.44 -23.52 24.85
C SER A 107 -11.16 -23.55 24.03
N ASP A 108 -10.75 -22.40 23.49
CA ASP A 108 -9.54 -22.25 22.70
C ASP A 108 -8.27 -22.47 23.55
N ARG A 109 -8.27 -22.04 24.82
CA ARG A 109 -7.20 -22.35 25.77
C ARG A 109 -7.11 -23.85 26.06
N LYS A 110 -8.24 -24.55 26.13
CA LYS A 110 -8.26 -26.00 26.31
C LYS A 110 -7.67 -26.71 25.09
N PHE A 111 -7.95 -26.24 23.87
CA PHE A 111 -7.30 -26.77 22.66
C PHE A 111 -5.79 -26.55 22.65
N LEU A 112 -5.32 -25.36 23.04
CA LEU A 112 -3.90 -25.10 23.21
C LEU A 112 -3.27 -25.99 24.29
N ALA A 113 -3.98 -26.24 25.39
CA ALA A 113 -3.48 -27.13 26.43
C ALA A 113 -3.36 -28.57 25.94
N ASP A 114 -4.34 -29.03 25.15
CA ASP A 114 -4.43 -30.38 24.62
C ASP A 114 -3.73 -30.58 23.26
N CYS A 115 -2.79 -29.71 22.86
CA CYS A 115 -1.98 -30.00 21.68
C CYS A 115 -0.77 -30.89 22.00
N ASP A 116 -0.31 -31.64 20.99
CA ASP A 116 0.94 -32.42 21.03
C ASP A 116 2.13 -31.56 20.57
N VAL A 117 1.90 -30.71 19.56
CA VAL A 117 2.93 -29.85 18.96
C VAL A 117 2.39 -28.43 18.82
N ILE A 118 3.19 -27.43 19.20
CA ILE A 118 2.93 -26.01 18.98
C ILE A 118 3.96 -25.51 17.97
N ILE A 119 3.52 -25.04 16.80
CA ILE A 119 4.38 -24.40 15.80
C ILE A 119 4.09 -22.90 15.79
N HIS A 120 5.01 -22.12 16.36
CA HIS A 120 4.93 -20.67 16.38
C HIS A 120 5.62 -20.07 15.15
N SER A 121 4.84 -19.74 14.11
CA SER A 121 5.33 -19.08 12.89
C SER A 121 4.87 -17.63 12.72
N ALA A 122 4.04 -17.10 13.64
CA ALA A 122 3.63 -15.70 13.60
C ALA A 122 4.83 -14.75 13.77
N ALA A 123 4.96 -13.79 12.86
CA ALA A 123 6.03 -12.79 12.90
C ALA A 123 5.65 -11.55 12.10
N SER A 124 6.18 -10.39 12.49
CA SER A 124 6.28 -9.24 11.58
C SER A 124 7.60 -9.35 10.83
N VAL A 125 7.54 -9.70 9.55
CA VAL A 125 8.71 -9.90 8.66
C VAL A 125 9.08 -8.64 7.87
N SER A 126 8.51 -7.48 8.23
CA SER A 126 8.80 -6.20 7.57
C SER A 126 10.04 -5.56 8.19
N PHE A 127 11.02 -5.21 7.37
CA PHE A 127 12.23 -4.49 7.80
C PHE A 127 11.96 -3.05 8.26
N ASP A 128 10.84 -2.50 7.82
CA ASP A 128 10.28 -1.21 8.20
C ASP A 128 9.13 -1.36 9.22
N SER A 129 9.13 -2.41 10.03
CA SER A 129 8.18 -2.50 11.16
C SER A 129 8.54 -1.47 12.24
N PRO A 130 7.58 -0.69 12.77
CA PRO A 130 7.80 0.13 13.95
C PRO A 130 8.38 -0.69 15.11
N LEU A 131 9.38 -0.16 15.83
CA LEU A 131 10.08 -0.90 16.88
C LEU A 131 9.13 -1.46 17.96
N ASP A 132 8.16 -0.68 18.41
CA ASP A 132 7.15 -1.09 19.38
C ASP A 132 6.35 -2.31 18.88
N GLN A 133 5.89 -2.26 17.63
CA GLN A 133 5.15 -3.37 17.03
C GLN A 133 6.02 -4.61 16.81
N ALA A 134 7.26 -4.42 16.37
CA ALA A 134 8.22 -5.51 16.17
C ALA A 134 8.52 -6.24 17.50
N VAL A 135 8.65 -5.48 18.60
CA VAL A 135 8.83 -6.04 19.95
C VAL A 135 7.60 -6.84 20.38
N GLU A 136 6.39 -6.30 20.25
CA GLU A 136 5.17 -7.00 20.66
C GLU A 136 4.95 -8.33 19.92
N VAL A 137 5.29 -8.37 18.63
CA VAL A 137 5.06 -9.55 17.78
C VAL A 137 6.24 -10.53 17.85
N ASN A 138 7.46 -10.09 17.56
CA ASN A 138 8.60 -10.99 17.34
C ASN A 138 9.35 -11.35 18.63
N LEU A 139 9.40 -10.42 19.60
CA LEU A 139 10.07 -10.64 20.88
C LEU A 139 9.10 -11.29 21.86
N LEU A 140 7.97 -10.63 22.15
CA LEU A 140 7.02 -11.09 23.17
C LEU A 140 6.08 -12.20 22.67
N GLY A 141 5.75 -12.22 21.37
CA GLY A 141 4.85 -13.23 20.79
C GLY A 141 5.21 -14.68 21.08
N PRO A 142 6.45 -15.17 20.80
CA PRO A 142 6.83 -16.54 21.10
C PRO A 142 6.75 -16.86 22.60
N ARG A 143 7.17 -15.92 23.45
CA ARG A 143 7.09 -16.06 24.92
C ARG A 143 5.65 -16.15 25.39
N ARG A 144 4.75 -15.27 24.94
CA ARG A 144 3.33 -15.28 25.29
C ARG A 144 2.67 -16.59 24.90
N VAL A 145 3.01 -17.16 23.74
CA VAL A 145 2.49 -18.47 23.33
C VAL A 145 2.92 -19.56 24.30
N ALA A 146 4.20 -19.59 24.70
CA ALA A 146 4.69 -20.53 25.68
C ALA A 146 4.02 -20.35 27.06
N GLU A 147 3.93 -19.12 27.55
CA GLU A 147 3.29 -18.79 28.84
C GLU A 147 1.80 -19.17 28.86
N THR A 148 1.07 -18.86 27.79
CA THR A 148 -0.35 -19.23 27.67
C THR A 148 -0.53 -20.74 27.65
N ALA A 149 0.33 -21.47 26.93
CA ALA A 149 0.30 -22.92 26.90
C ALA A 149 0.61 -23.52 28.28
N ILE A 150 1.66 -23.06 28.96
CA ILE A 150 2.03 -23.52 30.31
C ILE A 150 0.87 -23.27 31.30
N GLN A 151 0.32 -22.05 31.29
CA GLN A 151 -0.78 -21.69 32.18
C GLN A 151 -2.03 -22.52 31.91
N ALA A 152 -2.46 -22.63 30.65
CA ALA A 152 -3.65 -23.40 30.29
C ALA A 152 -3.50 -24.88 30.67
N ARG A 153 -2.31 -25.46 30.46
CA ARG A 153 -2.04 -26.86 30.82
C ARG A 153 -2.07 -27.09 32.32
N SER A 154 -1.53 -26.15 33.11
CA SER A 154 -1.62 -26.19 34.57
C SER A 154 -3.07 -26.12 35.03
N GLU A 155 -3.84 -25.16 34.50
CA GLU A 155 -5.24 -24.92 34.86
C GLU A 155 -6.17 -26.10 34.52
N PHE A 156 -6.00 -26.71 33.34
CA PHE A 156 -6.79 -27.86 32.91
C PHE A 156 -6.20 -29.21 33.35
N GLY A 157 -5.10 -29.23 34.13
CA GLY A 157 -4.48 -30.47 34.63
C GLY A 157 -3.89 -31.37 33.53
N VAL A 158 -3.43 -30.80 32.42
CA VAL A 158 -2.90 -31.55 31.27
C VAL A 158 -1.42 -31.87 31.45
N THR A 159 -1.10 -33.16 31.62
CA THR A 159 0.27 -33.65 31.86
C THR A 159 0.94 -34.29 30.63
N LYS A 160 0.22 -34.45 29.51
CA LYS A 160 0.74 -35.11 28.31
C LYS A 160 1.95 -34.37 27.72
N PRO A 161 2.97 -35.02 27.12
CA PRO A 161 4.09 -34.29 26.52
C PRO A 161 3.64 -33.30 25.44
N VAL A 162 4.28 -32.14 25.38
CA VAL A 162 4.10 -31.13 24.32
C VAL A 162 5.46 -30.66 23.81
N HIS A 163 5.54 -30.35 22.52
CA HIS A 163 6.74 -29.82 21.88
C HIS A 163 6.46 -28.45 21.26
N LEU A 164 7.17 -27.42 21.69
CA LEU A 164 7.06 -26.08 21.11
C LEU A 164 8.20 -25.83 20.11
N ILE A 165 7.83 -25.53 18.87
CA ILE A 165 8.74 -25.20 17.77
C ILE A 165 8.54 -23.72 17.44
N ALA A 166 9.57 -22.91 17.63
CA ALA A 166 9.53 -21.49 17.31
C ALA A 166 10.31 -21.20 16.02
N ILE A 167 9.66 -20.53 15.06
CA ILE A 167 10.30 -20.10 13.83
C ILE A 167 10.97 -18.73 14.07
N SER A 168 12.29 -18.73 13.95
CA SER A 168 13.17 -17.57 14.05
C SER A 168 13.74 -17.24 12.67
N THR A 169 15.00 -16.78 12.59
CA THR A 169 15.72 -16.53 11.35
C THR A 169 17.21 -16.79 11.54
N ALA A 170 17.92 -17.23 10.51
CA ALA A 170 19.38 -17.39 10.56
C ALA A 170 20.09 -16.05 10.84
N TYR A 171 19.46 -14.93 10.45
CA TYR A 171 19.98 -13.58 10.63
C TYR A 171 19.99 -13.07 12.08
N VAL A 172 19.50 -13.85 13.06
CA VAL A 172 19.78 -13.56 14.48
C VAL A 172 21.28 -13.56 14.79
N ALA A 173 22.08 -14.16 13.90
CA ALA A 173 23.53 -14.03 13.82
C ALA A 173 24.04 -12.57 13.81
N GLY A 174 23.22 -11.60 13.39
CA GLY A 174 23.60 -10.20 13.24
C GLY A 174 24.59 -9.99 12.09
N ARG A 175 25.33 -8.88 12.13
CA ARG A 175 26.35 -8.51 11.12
C ARG A 175 27.69 -9.23 11.31
N ARG A 176 27.68 -10.40 11.95
CA ARG A 176 28.92 -11.17 12.19
C ARG A 176 29.48 -11.70 10.87
N ARG A 177 30.79 -11.89 10.83
CA ARG A 177 31.50 -12.52 9.70
C ARG A 177 31.91 -13.94 10.07
N GLY A 178 31.86 -14.84 9.09
CA GLY A 178 32.30 -16.23 9.25
C GLY A 178 31.20 -17.17 9.74
N LEU A 179 31.60 -18.28 10.34
CA LEU A 179 30.71 -19.41 10.61
C LEU A 179 29.71 -19.12 11.74
N SER A 180 28.44 -19.44 11.49
CA SER A 180 27.30 -19.30 12.39
C SER A 180 26.80 -20.69 12.79
N PRO A 181 27.19 -21.22 13.98
CA PRO A 181 26.79 -22.56 14.41
C PRO A 181 25.34 -22.61 14.91
N GLU A 182 24.75 -23.81 14.93
CA GLU A 182 23.41 -24.09 15.45
C GLU A 182 23.38 -24.15 16.98
N LEU A 183 23.75 -23.03 17.61
CA LEU A 183 23.82 -22.87 19.05
C LEU A 183 22.89 -21.77 19.55
N PRO A 184 22.41 -21.85 20.82
CA PRO A 184 21.71 -20.76 21.47
C PRO A 184 22.57 -19.49 21.43
N LEU A 185 21.93 -18.33 21.27
CA LEU A 185 22.66 -17.07 21.12
C LEU A 185 23.59 -16.77 22.30
N SER A 186 23.18 -17.15 23.52
CA SER A 186 23.96 -17.07 24.76
C SER A 186 25.26 -17.87 24.74
N ASP A 187 25.30 -18.93 23.93
CA ASP A 187 26.41 -19.89 23.91
C ASP A 187 27.35 -19.59 22.74
N THR A 188 27.04 -18.56 21.95
CA THR A 188 27.92 -18.08 20.89
C THR A 188 28.97 -17.10 21.45
N PRO A 189 30.21 -17.11 20.93
CA PRO A 189 31.26 -16.20 21.40
C PRO A 189 30.97 -14.71 21.13
N PHE A 190 29.92 -14.41 20.37
CA PHE A 190 29.49 -13.07 20.00
C PHE A 190 28.18 -12.67 20.69
N SER A 191 27.79 -13.38 21.75
CA SER A 191 26.58 -13.06 22.52
C SER A 191 26.68 -11.65 23.11
N ILE A 192 25.67 -10.81 22.85
CA ILE A 192 25.54 -9.50 23.50
C ILE A 192 24.61 -9.67 24.70
N GLN A 193 25.06 -9.24 25.87
CA GLN A 193 24.27 -9.28 27.11
C GLN A 193 23.25 -8.14 27.10
N LEU A 194 22.15 -8.31 26.39
CA LEU A 194 21.00 -7.40 26.41
C LEU A 194 19.88 -7.98 27.25
N GLU A 195 19.37 -7.19 28.18
CA GLU A 195 18.18 -7.53 28.97
C GLU A 195 16.93 -7.16 28.19
N TRP A 196 16.25 -8.17 27.66
CA TRP A 196 15.12 -7.98 26.75
C TRP A 196 13.96 -7.22 27.42
N HIS A 197 13.75 -7.39 28.73
CA HIS A 197 12.75 -6.63 29.49
C HIS A 197 12.99 -5.12 29.40
N SER A 198 14.25 -4.68 29.53
CA SER A 198 14.61 -3.27 29.43
C SER A 198 14.40 -2.72 28.01
N GLU A 199 14.66 -3.53 26.98
CA GLU A 199 14.40 -3.15 25.59
C GLU A 199 12.90 -3.03 25.29
N VAL A 200 12.07 -3.90 25.88
CA VAL A 200 10.60 -3.81 25.78
C VAL A 200 10.09 -2.51 26.39
N GLU A 201 10.49 -2.22 27.62
CA GLU A 201 10.06 -1.00 28.33
C GLU A 201 10.57 0.26 27.62
N ALA A 202 11.80 0.25 27.12
CA ALA A 202 12.35 1.36 26.34
C ALA A 202 11.59 1.58 25.03
N ALA A 203 11.22 0.52 24.30
CA ALA A 203 10.45 0.63 23.05
C ALA A 203 9.04 1.20 23.30
N ARG A 204 8.36 0.73 24.36
CA ARG A 204 7.03 1.23 24.76
C ARG A 204 7.10 2.69 25.23
N GLY A 205 8.09 3.03 26.06
CA GLY A 205 8.33 4.40 26.52
C GLY A 205 8.61 5.35 25.36
N LEU A 206 9.47 4.96 24.42
CA LEU A 206 9.76 5.74 23.22
C LEU A 206 8.52 5.97 22.36
N ARG A 207 7.65 4.96 22.22
CA ARG A 207 6.38 5.10 21.48
C ARG A 207 5.49 6.18 22.10
N ALA A 208 5.42 6.24 23.43
CA ALA A 208 4.67 7.28 24.14
C ALA A 208 5.32 8.66 23.93
N ASP A 209 6.65 8.77 24.05
CA ASP A 209 7.38 10.02 23.83
C ASP A 209 7.23 10.56 22.40
N VAL A 210 7.29 9.70 21.40
CA VAL A 210 7.07 10.06 19.98
C VAL A 210 5.62 10.51 19.77
N ASP A 211 4.65 9.86 20.43
CA ASP A 211 3.25 10.29 20.38
C ASP A 211 3.08 11.72 20.93
N LEU A 212 3.71 12.02 22.06
CA LEU A 212 3.70 13.35 22.67
C LEU A 212 4.34 14.39 21.72
N LYS A 213 5.54 14.12 21.20
CA LYS A 213 6.24 14.99 20.23
C LYS A 213 5.43 15.24 18.96
N SER A 214 4.62 14.28 18.53
CA SER A 214 3.75 14.43 17.36
C SER A 214 2.67 15.51 17.54
N ARG A 215 2.36 15.88 18.80
CA ARG A 215 1.37 16.89 19.17
C ARG A 215 1.99 18.23 19.60
N ASP A 216 3.30 18.37 19.53
CA ASP A 216 3.97 19.64 19.75
C ASP A 216 3.53 20.67 18.71
N SER A 217 3.41 21.94 19.11
CA SER A 217 2.91 23.03 18.26
C SER A 217 3.71 23.18 16.96
N ARG A 218 5.04 23.02 17.02
CA ARG A 218 5.93 23.08 15.85
C ARG A 218 5.65 21.92 14.89
N THR A 219 5.48 20.70 15.41
CA THR A 219 5.24 19.49 14.61
C THR A 219 3.86 19.53 13.96
N LEU A 220 2.83 19.95 14.71
CA LEU A 220 1.48 20.14 14.18
C LEU A 220 1.45 21.19 13.05
N GLU A 221 2.20 22.29 13.19
CA GLU A 221 2.30 23.31 12.14
C GLU A 221 3.00 22.76 10.89
N LEU A 222 3.99 21.86 11.03
CA LEU A 222 4.59 21.16 9.88
C LEU A 222 3.57 20.29 9.16
N PHE A 223 2.77 19.50 9.89
CA PHE A 223 1.73 18.66 9.28
C PHE A 223 0.64 19.50 8.60
N ARG A 224 0.22 20.59 9.23
CA ARG A 224 -0.72 21.55 8.65
C ARG A 224 -0.20 22.14 7.35
N LYS A 225 1.05 22.63 7.33
CA LYS A 225 1.70 23.17 6.12
C LYS A 225 1.83 22.11 5.03
N LYS A 226 2.17 20.86 5.38
CA LYS A 226 2.28 19.76 4.43
C LYS A 226 0.91 19.37 3.85
N ALA A 227 -0.13 19.27 4.69
CA ALA A 227 -1.50 19.02 4.25
C ALA A 227 -2.01 20.13 3.31
N ALA A 228 -1.82 21.40 3.68
CA ALA A 228 -2.20 22.55 2.86
C ALA A 228 -1.42 22.60 1.53
N LYS A 229 -0.14 22.22 1.52
CA LYS A 229 0.68 22.13 0.31
C LYS A 229 0.16 21.04 -0.64
N GLU A 230 -0.13 19.85 -0.12
CA GLU A 230 -0.57 18.69 -0.89
C GLU A 230 -2.00 18.83 -1.42
N LEU A 231 -2.96 19.26 -0.57
CA LEU A 231 -4.37 19.31 -0.94
C LEU A 231 -4.83 20.68 -1.44
N GLY A 232 -4.23 21.78 -0.96
CA GLY A 232 -4.72 23.13 -1.27
C GLY A 232 -6.00 23.50 -0.51
N ALA A 233 -6.86 24.29 -1.14
CA ALA A 233 -8.10 24.82 -0.55
C ALA A 233 -9.28 23.82 -0.68
N VAL A 234 -9.17 22.66 -0.02
CA VAL A 234 -10.16 21.55 -0.09
C VAL A 234 -11.22 21.59 1.02
N GLY A 235 -11.20 22.61 1.89
CA GLY A 235 -12.03 22.67 3.09
C GLY A 235 -11.33 22.13 4.35
N VAL A 236 -11.90 22.43 5.52
CA VAL A 236 -11.27 22.10 6.81
C VAL A 236 -11.26 20.60 7.11
N PRO A 237 -12.36 19.83 6.91
CA PRO A 237 -12.41 18.41 7.26
C PRO A 237 -11.35 17.57 6.55
N LEU A 238 -11.21 17.72 5.22
CA LEU A 238 -10.20 16.98 4.46
C LEU A 238 -8.76 17.36 4.83
N LEU A 239 -8.52 18.63 5.18
CA LEU A 239 -7.22 19.07 5.67
C LEU A 239 -6.90 18.46 7.03
N VAL A 240 -7.88 18.39 7.95
CA VAL A 240 -7.72 17.76 9.28
C VAL A 240 -7.47 16.26 9.14
N ASP A 241 -8.25 15.54 8.34
CA ASP A 241 -8.06 14.11 8.09
C ASP A 241 -6.68 13.82 7.51
N LYS A 242 -6.23 14.66 6.56
CA LYS A 242 -4.90 14.52 5.98
C LYS A 242 -3.80 14.84 6.99
N GLN A 243 -3.98 15.86 7.83
CA GLN A 243 -3.05 16.22 8.89
C GLN A 243 -2.90 15.06 9.88
N GLU A 244 -4.00 14.42 10.28
CA GLU A 244 -3.96 13.28 11.21
C GLU A 244 -3.32 12.03 10.59
N LYS A 245 -3.58 11.77 9.30
CA LYS A 245 -2.86 10.73 8.53
C LYS A 245 -1.36 11.00 8.48
N LEU A 246 -0.95 12.25 8.23
CA LEU A 246 0.46 12.66 8.22
C LEU A 246 1.12 12.50 9.60
N ARG A 247 0.40 12.83 10.68
CA ARG A 247 0.87 12.65 12.07
C ARG A 247 1.10 11.17 12.38
N THR A 248 0.13 10.32 12.06
CA THR A 248 0.21 8.87 12.29
C THR A 248 1.34 8.25 11.47
N GLN A 249 1.50 8.65 10.20
CA GLN A 249 2.63 8.22 9.37
C GLN A 249 3.97 8.68 9.95
N TRP A 250 4.06 9.92 10.44
CA TRP A 250 5.29 10.43 11.04
C TRP A 250 5.69 9.63 12.29
N ILE A 251 4.74 9.28 13.16
CA ILE A 251 5.01 8.39 14.31
C ILE A 251 5.55 7.06 13.83
N HIS A 252 4.91 6.44 12.84
CA HIS A 252 5.37 5.21 12.23
C HIS A 252 6.82 5.34 11.74
N ASP A 253 7.13 6.37 10.94
CA ASP A 253 8.46 6.61 10.37
C ASP A 253 9.54 6.88 11.44
N GLU A 254 9.19 7.55 12.54
CA GLU A 254 10.10 7.76 13.69
C GLU A 254 10.37 6.44 14.42
N MET A 255 9.35 5.62 14.67
CA MET A 255 9.51 4.32 15.33
C MET A 255 10.32 3.33 14.48
N VAL A 256 10.17 3.38 13.15
CA VAL A 256 11.01 2.61 12.21
C VAL A 256 12.46 3.06 12.29
N ARG A 257 12.71 4.38 12.22
CA ARG A 257 14.07 4.94 12.36
C ARG A 257 14.72 4.58 13.69
N ALA A 258 13.96 4.63 14.78
CA ALA A 258 14.45 4.23 16.09
C ALA A 258 14.80 2.74 16.16
N GLY A 259 13.98 1.87 15.57
CA GLY A 259 14.25 0.44 15.49
C GLY A 259 15.52 0.12 14.70
N ILE A 260 15.70 0.74 13.54
CA ILE A 260 16.92 0.61 12.73
C ILE A 260 18.14 1.12 13.52
N ALA A 261 18.05 2.31 14.13
CA ALA A 261 19.15 2.88 14.91
C ALA A 261 19.53 1.99 16.11
N ARG A 262 18.53 1.46 16.84
CA ARG A 262 18.78 0.59 17.98
C ARG A 262 19.40 -0.73 17.54
N ALA A 263 18.81 -1.43 16.57
CA ALA A 263 19.31 -2.70 16.07
C ALA A 263 20.76 -2.59 15.57
N THR A 264 21.06 -1.55 14.80
CA THR A 264 22.41 -1.33 14.26
C THR A 264 23.42 -0.96 15.34
N SER A 265 23.02 -0.21 16.38
CA SER A 265 23.88 0.12 17.52
C SER A 265 24.35 -1.10 18.32
N VAL A 266 23.57 -2.18 18.26
CA VAL A 266 23.86 -3.45 18.95
C VAL A 266 24.19 -4.58 17.96
N GLY A 267 24.56 -4.27 16.71
CA GLY A 267 25.16 -5.24 15.79
C GLY A 267 24.20 -6.06 14.92
N TRP A 268 22.90 -5.79 14.93
CA TRP A 268 21.94 -6.41 14.01
C TRP A 268 21.68 -5.54 12.77
N PRO A 269 21.36 -6.15 11.60
CA PRO A 269 21.13 -5.42 10.37
C PRO A 269 19.91 -4.50 10.42
N ASP A 270 18.85 -4.93 11.11
CA ASP A 270 17.57 -4.23 11.24
C ASP A 270 16.78 -4.65 12.49
N ALA A 271 15.61 -4.04 12.68
CA ALA A 271 14.72 -4.33 13.80
C ALA A 271 14.14 -5.75 13.76
N TYR A 272 14.02 -6.39 12.60
CA TYR A 272 13.47 -7.74 12.47
C TYR A 272 14.42 -8.78 13.08
N ALA A 273 15.66 -8.83 12.60
CA ALA A 273 16.67 -9.76 13.11
C ALA A 273 16.95 -9.51 14.61
N TYR A 274 16.98 -8.24 15.01
CA TYR A 274 17.14 -7.82 16.40
C TYR A 274 16.02 -8.34 17.32
N THR A 275 14.75 -8.10 16.95
CA THR A 275 13.62 -8.54 17.79
C THR A 275 13.44 -10.05 17.79
N LYS A 276 13.78 -10.76 16.70
CA LYS A 276 13.83 -12.23 16.69
C LYS A 276 14.91 -12.78 17.61
N ALA A 277 16.11 -12.18 17.62
CA ALA A 277 17.19 -12.59 18.51
C ALA A 277 16.81 -12.44 20.00
N LEU A 278 16.20 -11.30 20.37
CA LEU A 278 15.70 -11.11 21.73
C LEU A 278 14.51 -12.02 22.05
N GLY A 279 13.66 -12.33 21.07
CA GLY A 279 12.56 -13.27 21.20
C GLY A 279 13.02 -14.69 21.52
N GLU A 280 14.13 -15.14 20.91
CA GLU A 280 14.76 -16.41 21.28
C GLU A 280 15.21 -16.39 22.75
N LYS A 281 15.91 -15.34 23.20
CA LYS A 281 16.34 -15.21 24.60
C LYS A 281 15.14 -15.25 25.56
N ALA A 282 14.10 -14.48 25.27
CA ALA A 282 12.89 -14.40 26.09
C ALA A 282 12.11 -15.71 26.15
N LEU A 283 12.08 -16.46 25.04
CA LEU A 283 11.43 -17.78 24.95
C LEU A 283 12.22 -18.86 25.70
N LEU A 284 13.55 -18.89 25.55
CA LEU A 284 14.40 -19.92 26.17
C LEU A 284 14.43 -19.86 27.70
N GLU A 285 14.02 -18.75 28.32
CA GLU A 285 13.77 -18.70 29.77
C GLU A 285 12.71 -19.73 30.23
N LYS A 286 11.81 -20.15 29.33
CA LYS A 286 10.72 -21.11 29.59
C LYS A 286 11.08 -22.56 29.27
N GLN A 287 12.30 -22.84 28.79
CA GLN A 287 12.71 -24.18 28.34
C GLN A 287 12.65 -25.28 29.41
N LYS A 288 12.65 -24.91 30.70
CA LYS A 288 12.50 -25.87 31.80
C LYS A 288 11.05 -26.28 32.05
N GLU A 289 10.10 -25.46 31.61
CA GLU A 289 8.66 -25.65 31.82
C GLU A 289 8.00 -26.30 30.59
N ILE A 290 8.52 -25.99 29.39
CA ILE A 290 8.06 -26.56 28.12
C ILE A 290 9.26 -26.87 27.22
N PRO A 291 9.34 -28.06 26.59
CA PRO A 291 10.39 -28.38 25.63
C PRO A 291 10.33 -27.49 24.38
N ILE A 292 11.46 -26.88 24.02
CA ILE A 292 11.55 -25.87 22.95
C ILE A 292 12.59 -26.27 21.90
N THR A 293 12.22 -26.15 20.63
CA THR A 293 13.14 -26.20 19.48
C THR A 293 12.99 -24.91 18.67
N ILE A 294 14.10 -24.40 18.15
CA ILE A 294 14.10 -23.20 17.31
C ILE A 294 14.50 -23.58 15.89
N VAL A 295 13.71 -23.16 14.90
CA VAL A 295 14.06 -23.32 13.48
C VAL A 295 14.40 -21.94 12.91
N ARG A 296 15.61 -21.79 12.35
CA ARG A 296 16.19 -20.56 11.82
C ARG A 296 16.34 -20.64 10.29
N PRO A 297 15.29 -20.35 9.51
CA PRO A 297 15.42 -20.24 8.06
C PRO A 297 16.24 -19.00 7.65
N SER A 298 16.93 -19.08 6.51
CA SER A 298 17.50 -17.92 5.80
C SER A 298 16.41 -17.19 4.97
N ILE A 299 16.78 -16.48 3.89
CA ILE A 299 15.80 -15.77 3.05
C ILE A 299 14.94 -16.80 2.33
N ILE A 300 13.66 -16.85 2.68
CA ILE A 300 12.71 -17.80 2.08
C ILE A 300 12.22 -17.24 0.74
N GLU A 301 12.47 -17.99 -0.33
CA GLU A 301 12.06 -17.67 -1.69
C GLU A 301 10.99 -18.65 -2.21
N SER A 302 10.56 -18.46 -3.47
CA SER A 302 9.55 -19.30 -4.13
C SER A 302 9.81 -20.80 -3.98
N ALA A 303 8.74 -21.59 -3.90
CA ALA A 303 8.80 -23.05 -3.86
C ALA A 303 9.60 -23.62 -5.03
N MET A 304 10.44 -24.61 -4.76
CA MET A 304 11.19 -25.33 -5.79
C MET A 304 10.30 -26.39 -6.46
N LEU A 305 9.56 -27.15 -5.65
CA LEU A 305 8.74 -28.27 -6.10
C LEU A 305 7.28 -28.15 -5.63
N GLU A 306 7.07 -27.88 -4.34
CA GLU A 306 5.74 -28.00 -3.71
C GLU A 306 5.27 -26.69 -3.07
N PRO A 307 3.97 -26.33 -3.09
CA PRO A 307 2.84 -27.06 -3.68
C PRO A 307 2.86 -27.09 -5.22
N LYS A 308 3.55 -26.14 -5.84
CA LYS A 308 3.94 -26.13 -7.25
C LYS A 308 5.22 -25.31 -7.42
N PRO A 309 6.05 -25.59 -8.45
CA PRO A 309 7.23 -24.80 -8.73
C PRO A 309 6.87 -23.32 -8.90
N GLY A 310 7.60 -22.45 -8.23
CA GLY A 310 7.45 -21.00 -8.36
C GLY A 310 6.37 -20.40 -7.46
N TRP A 311 5.66 -21.23 -6.67
CA TRP A 311 4.67 -20.71 -5.74
C TRP A 311 5.34 -19.75 -4.73
N ILE A 312 4.84 -18.52 -4.70
CA ILE A 312 5.36 -17.45 -3.87
C ILE A 312 4.22 -16.55 -3.41
N ARG A 313 4.27 -16.12 -2.14
CA ARG A 313 3.25 -15.24 -1.56
C ARG A 313 3.89 -13.97 -1.00
N GLY A 314 3.46 -12.84 -1.55
CA GLY A 314 4.00 -11.54 -1.16
C GLY A 314 5.13 -11.09 -2.09
N PHE A 315 5.39 -9.80 -2.06
CA PHE A 315 6.37 -9.13 -2.92
C PHE A 315 7.18 -8.20 -2.01
N ARG A 316 8.11 -8.79 -1.25
CA ARG A 316 8.67 -8.14 -0.03
C ARG A 316 10.17 -8.39 0.19
N MET A 317 10.84 -9.25 -0.58
CA MET A 317 12.25 -9.55 -0.38
C MET A 317 13.05 -9.15 -1.61
N ALA A 318 13.51 -10.10 -2.43
CA ALA A 318 14.32 -9.82 -3.60
C ALA A 318 13.50 -9.24 -4.77
N GLU A 319 12.20 -9.53 -4.83
CA GLU A 319 11.36 -9.28 -5.99
C GLU A 319 11.24 -7.78 -6.37
N PRO A 320 11.05 -6.84 -5.41
CA PRO A 320 11.06 -5.41 -5.73
C PRO A 320 12.37 -4.90 -6.33
N ILE A 321 13.51 -5.44 -5.91
CA ILE A 321 14.84 -5.07 -6.43
C ILE A 321 14.98 -5.61 -7.86
N ILE A 322 14.62 -6.89 -8.08
CA ILE A 322 14.66 -7.55 -9.38
C ILE A 322 13.81 -6.79 -10.41
N ILE A 323 12.59 -6.38 -10.04
CA ILE A 323 11.71 -5.62 -10.95
C ILE A 323 12.19 -4.18 -11.15
N SER A 324 12.75 -3.54 -10.11
CA SER A 324 13.33 -2.19 -10.25
C SER A 324 14.53 -2.19 -11.20
N TYR A 325 15.33 -3.25 -11.17
CA TYR A 325 16.39 -3.50 -12.15
C TYR A 325 15.85 -3.71 -13.55
N ALA A 326 14.86 -4.59 -13.70
CA ALA A 326 14.28 -4.90 -15.00
C ALA A 326 13.56 -3.71 -15.65
N ARG A 327 13.18 -2.69 -14.85
CA ARG A 327 12.68 -1.38 -15.31
C ARG A 327 13.77 -0.37 -15.66
N GLY A 328 15.05 -0.74 -15.53
CA GLY A 328 16.20 0.12 -15.79
C GLY A 328 16.43 1.21 -14.72
N LEU A 329 15.78 1.12 -13.56
CA LEU A 329 15.89 2.12 -12.48
C LEU A 329 17.17 1.93 -11.65
N LEU A 330 17.60 0.68 -11.47
CA LEU A 330 18.82 0.32 -10.73
C LEU A 330 19.94 -0.05 -11.71
N LYS A 331 20.89 0.87 -11.91
CA LYS A 331 22.06 0.64 -12.79
C LYS A 331 23.18 -0.17 -12.13
N GLU A 332 23.19 -0.24 -10.80
CA GLU A 332 24.27 -0.79 -9.99
C GLU A 332 23.66 -1.64 -8.86
N PHE A 333 24.32 -2.73 -8.47
CA PHE A 333 23.83 -3.62 -7.41
C PHE A 333 24.52 -3.33 -6.06
N PRO A 334 23.77 -3.18 -4.95
CA PRO A 334 24.33 -2.83 -3.65
C PRO A 334 24.83 -4.08 -2.89
N GLY A 335 25.81 -4.82 -3.44
CA GLY A 335 26.36 -6.02 -2.80
C GLY A 335 27.83 -6.27 -3.14
N VAL A 336 28.44 -7.22 -2.44
CA VAL A 336 29.79 -7.70 -2.72
C VAL A 336 29.68 -8.91 -3.66
N PRO A 337 30.33 -8.91 -4.84
CA PRO A 337 30.13 -9.96 -5.84
C PRO A 337 30.52 -11.36 -5.34
N GLU A 338 31.51 -11.45 -4.45
CA GLU A 338 31.96 -12.69 -3.80
C GLU A 338 31.07 -13.14 -2.64
N GLY A 339 30.21 -12.26 -2.13
CA GLY A 339 29.33 -12.53 -1.00
C GLY A 339 28.30 -13.62 -1.32
N VAL A 340 27.99 -14.45 -0.31
CA VAL A 340 26.96 -15.48 -0.40
C VAL A 340 25.61 -14.84 -0.08
N ILE A 341 24.63 -15.02 -0.96
CA ILE A 341 23.24 -14.70 -0.68
C ILE A 341 22.52 -15.96 -0.25
N ASP A 342 22.14 -16.00 1.02
CA ASP A 342 21.58 -17.17 1.66
C ASP A 342 20.06 -17.24 1.42
N VAL A 343 19.67 -17.86 0.30
CA VAL A 343 18.27 -18.11 -0.06
C VAL A 343 17.91 -19.58 0.11
N ILE A 344 16.66 -19.86 0.45
CA ILE A 344 16.13 -21.22 0.63
C ILE A 344 14.68 -21.31 0.11
N PRO A 345 14.31 -22.34 -0.66
CA PRO A 345 12.92 -22.56 -1.09
C PRO A 345 11.96 -22.82 0.09
N VAL A 346 10.76 -22.24 0.04
CA VAL A 346 9.75 -22.36 1.12
C VAL A 346 9.33 -23.80 1.44
N ASP A 347 9.33 -24.69 0.44
CA ASP A 347 9.00 -26.10 0.60
C ASP A 347 10.04 -26.89 1.38
N MET A 348 11.33 -26.57 1.20
CA MET A 348 12.39 -27.14 2.03
C MET A 348 12.24 -26.72 3.49
N VAL A 349 11.91 -25.45 3.74
CA VAL A 349 11.67 -24.96 5.11
C VAL A 349 10.44 -25.64 5.74
N ALA A 350 9.33 -25.75 4.99
CA ALA A 350 8.15 -26.44 5.47
C ALA A 350 8.44 -27.93 5.77
N ALA A 351 9.16 -28.62 4.89
CA ALA A 351 9.54 -30.01 5.09
C ALA A 351 10.45 -30.20 6.32
N ALA A 352 11.44 -29.32 6.51
CA ALA A 352 12.30 -29.33 7.69
C ALA A 352 11.50 -29.13 8.99
N ILE A 353 10.53 -28.21 9.01
CA ILE A 353 9.67 -28.00 10.20
C ILE A 353 8.86 -29.25 10.53
N VAL A 354 8.30 -29.93 9.51
CA VAL A 354 7.55 -31.17 9.71
C VAL A 354 8.46 -32.28 10.25
N ALA A 355 9.67 -32.43 9.70
CA ALA A 355 10.65 -33.40 10.19
C ALA A 355 11.07 -33.11 11.64
N VAL A 356 11.30 -31.83 11.98
CA VAL A 356 11.61 -31.40 13.36
C VAL A 356 10.47 -31.71 14.32
N ALA A 357 9.21 -31.51 13.90
CA ALA A 357 8.04 -31.88 14.70
C ALA A 357 7.94 -33.39 14.93
N ALA A 358 8.23 -34.21 13.91
CA ALA A 358 8.22 -35.66 14.04
C ALA A 358 9.40 -36.19 14.89
N LYS A 359 10.55 -35.52 14.85
CA LYS A 359 11.70 -35.86 15.70
C LYS A 359 11.36 -35.70 17.19
N GLY A 360 10.56 -34.69 17.53
CA GLY A 360 10.25 -34.32 18.90
C GLY A 360 11.39 -33.52 19.57
N PRO A 361 11.25 -33.15 20.85
CA PRO A 361 12.20 -32.30 21.53
C PRO A 361 13.50 -33.04 21.90
N GLY A 362 14.62 -32.32 21.87
CA GLY A 362 15.93 -32.82 22.30
C GLY A 362 15.98 -33.13 23.81
N LYS A 363 16.82 -34.11 24.18
CA LYS A 363 16.96 -34.61 25.56
C LYS A 363 17.89 -33.76 26.46
N GLY A 364 18.67 -32.84 25.89
CA GLY A 364 19.79 -32.15 26.57
C GLY A 364 19.71 -30.62 26.60
N GLY A 365 18.59 -30.02 26.18
CA GLY A 365 18.45 -28.57 26.05
C GLY A 365 17.73 -28.18 24.74
N PRO A 366 17.63 -26.88 24.44
CA PRO A 366 16.95 -26.40 23.24
C PRO A 366 17.79 -26.76 22.01
N GLU A 367 17.18 -27.48 21.08
CA GLU A 367 17.81 -27.76 19.79
C GLU A 367 17.53 -26.62 18.81
N ILE A 368 18.50 -26.34 17.96
CA ILE A 368 18.39 -25.32 16.92
C ILE A 368 18.66 -25.97 15.58
N PHE A 369 17.79 -25.71 14.61
CA PHE A 369 17.95 -26.13 13.22
C PHE A 369 18.02 -24.90 12.34
N GLN A 370 19.15 -24.66 11.69
CA GLN A 370 19.28 -23.64 10.65
C GLN A 370 18.89 -24.24 9.30
N VAL A 371 17.98 -23.58 8.59
CA VAL A 371 17.57 -23.98 7.23
C VAL A 371 18.09 -22.95 6.25
N ALA A 372 19.30 -23.18 5.76
CA ALA A 372 20.07 -22.25 4.96
C ALA A 372 20.90 -22.99 3.91
N SER A 373 21.24 -22.33 2.80
CA SER A 373 21.97 -22.97 1.71
C SER A 373 23.47 -22.66 1.71
N GLY A 374 23.89 -21.54 2.30
CA GLY A 374 25.21 -20.96 2.09
C GLY A 374 26.41 -21.83 2.50
N SER A 375 26.26 -22.66 3.54
CA SER A 375 27.34 -23.57 3.97
C SER A 375 27.46 -24.86 3.15
N ARG A 376 26.39 -25.27 2.46
CA ARG A 376 26.34 -26.54 1.71
C ARG A 376 26.28 -26.36 0.20
N ASN A 377 25.54 -25.38 -0.29
CA ASN A 377 25.34 -25.07 -1.70
C ASN A 377 25.31 -23.55 -1.93
N PRO A 378 26.45 -22.85 -1.83
CA PRO A 378 26.50 -21.39 -1.81
C PRO A 378 26.07 -20.74 -3.13
N LEU A 379 25.10 -19.83 -3.07
CA LEU A 379 24.78 -18.91 -4.16
C LEU A 379 25.53 -17.59 -3.98
N LYS A 380 26.40 -17.22 -4.94
CA LYS A 380 27.10 -15.93 -4.92
C LYS A 380 26.26 -14.82 -5.54
N TYR A 381 26.40 -13.59 -5.04
CA TYR A 381 25.74 -12.42 -5.62
C TYR A 381 26.04 -12.27 -7.12
N ALA A 382 27.31 -12.39 -7.53
CA ALA A 382 27.69 -12.29 -8.95
C ALA A 382 26.95 -13.33 -9.83
N THR A 383 26.76 -14.54 -9.32
CA THR A 383 26.03 -15.61 -10.03
C THR A 383 24.55 -15.28 -10.17
N LEU A 384 23.90 -14.87 -9.07
CA LEU A 384 22.49 -14.44 -9.09
C LEU A 384 22.28 -13.28 -10.08
N VAL A 385 23.11 -12.24 -9.96
CA VAL A 385 23.14 -11.06 -10.85
C VAL A 385 23.21 -11.47 -12.32
N ASN A 386 24.12 -12.38 -12.66
CA ASN A 386 24.29 -12.83 -14.03
C ASN A 386 23.07 -13.59 -14.56
N HIS A 387 22.46 -14.47 -13.76
CA HIS A 387 21.23 -15.16 -14.15
C HIS A 387 20.07 -14.19 -14.36
N VAL A 388 19.87 -13.24 -13.44
CA VAL A 388 18.83 -12.21 -13.55
C VAL A 388 19.02 -11.36 -14.81
N ARG A 389 20.24 -10.86 -15.05
CA ARG A 389 20.58 -10.07 -16.24
C ARG A 389 20.32 -10.84 -17.52
N THR A 390 20.86 -12.05 -17.62
CA THR A 390 20.73 -12.89 -18.82
C THR A 390 19.25 -13.17 -19.12
N TRP A 391 18.47 -13.49 -18.09
CA TRP A 391 17.04 -13.78 -18.26
C TRP A 391 16.25 -12.57 -18.76
N PHE A 392 16.50 -11.35 -18.25
CA PHE A 392 15.82 -10.14 -18.72
C PHE A 392 16.34 -9.61 -20.06
N GLN A 393 17.55 -9.99 -20.48
CA GLN A 393 18.01 -9.77 -21.85
C GLN A 393 17.23 -10.65 -22.84
N GLU A 394 16.93 -11.89 -22.46
CA GLU A 394 16.12 -12.83 -23.24
C GLU A 394 14.61 -12.48 -23.17
N HIS A 395 14.14 -11.96 -22.03
CA HIS A 395 12.74 -11.67 -21.72
C HIS A 395 12.55 -10.21 -21.24
N PRO A 396 12.74 -9.21 -22.10
CA PRO A 396 12.70 -7.81 -21.68
C PRO A 396 11.31 -7.41 -21.18
N ILE A 397 11.27 -6.54 -20.16
CA ILE A 397 10.03 -5.87 -19.75
C ILE A 397 9.72 -4.74 -20.73
N TYR A 398 8.46 -4.55 -21.05
CA TYR A 398 7.99 -3.51 -21.96
C TYR A 398 7.46 -2.29 -21.20
N ASP A 399 7.80 -1.09 -21.68
CA ASP A 399 7.29 0.17 -21.14
C ASP A 399 5.84 0.47 -21.57
N SER A 400 5.35 1.67 -21.24
CA SER A 400 4.01 2.12 -21.61
C SER A 400 3.79 2.23 -23.12
N ASP A 401 4.86 2.48 -23.87
CA ASP A 401 4.83 2.67 -25.32
C ASP A 401 5.10 1.36 -26.08
N GLY A 402 5.22 0.25 -25.35
CA GLY A 402 5.47 -1.07 -25.90
C GLY A 402 6.90 -1.24 -26.42
N GLN A 403 7.86 -0.46 -25.92
CA GLN A 403 9.28 -0.63 -26.21
C GLN A 403 9.93 -1.53 -25.16
N PRO A 404 10.83 -2.45 -25.57
CA PRO A 404 11.59 -3.27 -24.63
C PRO A 404 12.58 -2.40 -23.85
N ILE A 405 12.59 -2.55 -22.53
CA ILE A 405 13.54 -1.89 -21.65
C ILE A 405 14.83 -2.69 -21.64
N MET A 406 15.93 -2.05 -22.08
CA MET A 406 17.26 -2.65 -21.99
C MET A 406 17.76 -2.59 -20.56
N VAL A 407 18.05 -3.76 -19.99
CA VAL A 407 18.62 -3.85 -18.65
C VAL A 407 20.08 -3.38 -18.64
N PRO A 408 20.49 -2.59 -17.64
CA PRO A 408 21.87 -2.11 -17.55
C PRO A 408 22.83 -3.25 -17.16
N ASP A 409 24.10 -3.09 -17.54
CA ASP A 409 25.17 -3.92 -17.00
C ASP A 409 25.39 -3.57 -15.54
N TRP A 410 25.17 -4.53 -14.64
CA TRP A 410 25.42 -4.34 -13.22
C TRP A 410 26.92 -4.28 -12.94
N SER A 411 27.35 -3.12 -12.44
CA SER A 411 28.61 -2.98 -11.73
C SER A 411 28.37 -3.03 -10.22
N PHE A 412 29.39 -3.41 -9.45
CA PHE A 412 29.35 -3.52 -7.99
C PHE A 412 30.20 -2.42 -7.30
N PRO A 413 29.93 -1.12 -7.47
CA PRO A 413 30.81 -0.07 -6.95
C PRO A 413 30.59 0.24 -5.45
N GLY A 414 29.89 -0.65 -4.73
CA GLY A 414 29.59 -0.52 -3.31
C GLY A 414 28.32 0.29 -3.01
N ARG A 415 27.59 -0.11 -1.96
CA ARG A 415 26.29 0.44 -1.55
C ARG A 415 26.26 1.96 -1.45
N GLY A 416 27.26 2.56 -0.80
CA GLY A 416 27.28 4.01 -0.55
C GLY A 416 27.25 4.87 -1.82
N ARG A 417 27.86 4.40 -2.91
CA ARG A 417 27.84 5.09 -4.20
C ARG A 417 26.46 5.03 -4.86
N VAL A 418 25.84 3.85 -4.87
CA VAL A 418 24.48 3.61 -5.42
C VAL A 418 23.47 4.49 -4.69
N GLN A 419 23.50 4.47 -3.34
CA GLN A 419 22.61 5.29 -2.51
C GLN A 419 22.82 6.78 -2.77
N SER A 420 24.07 7.26 -2.85
CA SER A 420 24.37 8.67 -3.13
C SER A 420 23.87 9.12 -4.51
N GLN A 421 23.98 8.26 -5.54
CA GLN A 421 23.52 8.58 -6.89
C GLN A 421 21.99 8.71 -6.94
N LEU A 422 21.29 7.76 -6.34
CA LEU A 422 19.84 7.78 -6.29
C LEU A 422 19.32 8.96 -5.47
N ASP A 423 19.96 9.30 -4.34
CA ASP A 423 19.60 10.45 -3.49
C ASP A 423 19.76 11.79 -4.23
N LYS A 424 20.87 11.96 -4.97
CA LYS A 424 21.07 13.13 -5.85
C LYS A 424 19.99 13.21 -6.93
N THR A 425 19.62 12.08 -7.51
CA THR A 425 18.58 12.00 -8.55
C THR A 425 17.21 12.35 -7.99
N SER A 426 16.86 11.84 -6.81
CA SER A 426 15.62 12.17 -6.10
C SER A 426 15.54 13.67 -5.80
N LYS A 427 16.59 14.26 -5.21
CA LYS A 427 16.67 15.70 -4.92
C LYS A 427 16.52 16.57 -6.16
N PHE A 428 17.14 16.18 -7.28
CA PHE A 428 17.00 16.88 -8.55
C PHE A 428 15.55 16.81 -9.09
N LEU A 429 14.94 15.62 -9.10
CA LEU A 429 13.56 15.45 -9.55
C LEU A 429 12.57 16.20 -8.65
N GLN A 430 12.82 16.24 -7.33
CA GLN A 430 12.05 17.02 -6.37
C GLN A 430 12.14 18.52 -6.67
N ALA A 431 13.32 19.04 -6.99
CA ALA A 431 13.50 20.44 -7.36
C ALA A 431 12.74 20.78 -8.67
N LEU A 432 12.81 19.89 -9.67
CA LEU A 432 12.06 20.03 -10.92
C LEU A 432 10.54 20.00 -10.70
N GLU A 433 10.04 19.09 -9.88
CA GLU A 433 8.63 19.01 -9.51
C GLU A 433 8.15 20.30 -8.83
N GLN A 434 8.95 20.84 -7.89
CA GLN A 434 8.64 22.11 -7.23
C GLN A 434 8.62 23.31 -8.19
N ALA A 435 9.57 23.38 -9.12
CA ALA A 435 9.63 24.46 -10.10
C ALA A 435 8.46 24.40 -11.10
N THR A 436 8.10 23.20 -11.55
CA THR A 436 7.03 23.00 -12.55
C THR A 436 5.62 23.12 -11.94
N GLY A 437 5.44 22.76 -10.67
CA GLY A 437 4.17 22.95 -9.94
C GLY A 437 3.77 24.41 -9.70
N MET A 438 4.66 25.37 -9.97
CA MET A 438 4.35 26.81 -9.91
C MET A 438 3.79 27.38 -11.23
N LEU A 439 3.86 26.63 -12.33
CA LEU A 439 3.39 27.10 -13.64
C LEU A 439 1.86 26.90 -13.78
N PRO A 440 1.11 27.88 -14.30
CA PRO A 440 -0.34 27.82 -14.48
C PRO A 440 -0.73 26.99 -15.72
N ILE A 441 -0.33 25.72 -15.71
CA ILE A 441 -0.49 24.79 -16.82
C ILE A 441 -1.74 23.93 -16.56
N ARG A 442 -2.60 23.70 -17.55
CA ARG A 442 -3.80 22.83 -17.45
C ARG A 442 -3.87 21.87 -18.64
N GLY A 443 -4.56 20.75 -18.49
CA GLY A 443 -4.76 19.77 -19.57
C GLY A 443 -3.48 19.01 -19.95
N GLU A 444 -3.25 18.74 -21.24
CA GLU A 444 -2.17 17.85 -21.72
C GLU A 444 -0.77 18.20 -21.20
N GLN A 445 -0.46 19.49 -21.03
CA GLN A 445 0.84 19.93 -20.53
C GLN A 445 1.07 19.56 -19.05
N ALA A 446 0.00 19.29 -18.28
CA ALA A 446 0.11 18.78 -16.91
C ALA A 446 0.65 17.34 -16.85
N ASN A 447 0.54 16.57 -17.94
CA ASN A 447 1.08 15.21 -18.00
C ASN A 447 2.60 15.17 -17.78
N PHE A 448 3.32 16.22 -18.20
CA PHE A 448 4.76 16.33 -17.99
C PHE A 448 5.15 16.40 -16.51
N ILE A 449 4.47 17.25 -15.73
CA ILE A 449 4.67 17.39 -14.27
C ILE A 449 4.46 16.04 -13.60
N VAL A 450 3.40 15.41 -14.03
CA VAL A 450 2.87 14.19 -13.46
C VAL A 450 3.76 12.97 -13.85
N ASP A 451 4.54 13.05 -14.94
CA ASP A 451 5.58 12.08 -15.29
C ASP A 451 6.90 12.31 -14.54
N ILE A 452 7.24 13.55 -14.21
CA ILE A 452 8.36 13.85 -13.28
C ILE A 452 8.06 13.26 -11.91
N GLU A 453 6.86 13.47 -11.37
CA GLU A 453 6.43 12.89 -10.09
C GLU A 453 6.52 11.36 -10.12
N ARG A 454 6.09 10.73 -11.23
CA ARG A 454 6.20 9.27 -11.43
C ARG A 454 7.65 8.79 -11.35
N LYS A 455 8.56 9.46 -12.06
CA LYS A 455 9.99 9.12 -12.05
C LYS A 455 10.58 9.30 -10.66
N ARG A 456 10.23 10.38 -9.96
CA ARG A 456 10.68 10.64 -8.58
C ARG A 456 10.23 9.53 -7.64
N GLN A 457 8.94 9.17 -7.66
CA GLN A 457 8.42 8.09 -6.82
C GLN A 457 9.12 6.75 -7.11
N ALA A 458 9.42 6.47 -8.38
CA ALA A 458 10.15 5.26 -8.76
C ALA A 458 11.59 5.25 -8.18
N VAL A 459 12.27 6.40 -8.19
CA VAL A 459 13.60 6.57 -7.59
C VAL A 459 13.54 6.48 -6.06
N ASP A 460 12.56 7.12 -5.42
CA ASP A 460 12.37 7.08 -3.96
C ASP A 460 12.09 5.66 -3.47
N ASN A 461 11.28 4.89 -4.21
CA ASN A 461 11.07 3.46 -3.92
C ASN A 461 12.35 2.65 -4.07
N ALA A 462 13.12 2.88 -5.13
CA ALA A 462 14.40 2.20 -5.36
C ALA A 462 15.42 2.52 -4.24
N LEU A 463 15.47 3.77 -3.78
CA LEU A 463 16.26 4.19 -2.61
C LEU A 463 15.87 3.41 -1.36
N GLY A 464 14.57 3.38 -1.04
CA GLY A 464 14.07 2.64 0.12
C GLY A 464 14.47 1.17 0.07
N TYR A 465 14.37 0.52 -1.09
CA TYR A 465 14.81 -0.87 -1.26
C TYR A 465 16.33 -1.03 -1.07
N VAL A 466 17.15 -0.18 -1.68
CA VAL A 466 18.61 -0.24 -1.49
C VAL A 466 19.00 -0.02 -0.03
N GLU A 467 18.31 0.86 0.69
CA GLU A 467 18.56 1.12 2.11
C GLU A 467 18.15 -0.06 3.01
N LEU A 468 16.98 -0.64 2.78
CA LEU A 468 16.44 -1.75 3.58
C LEU A 468 17.20 -3.06 3.33
N TYR A 469 17.47 -3.41 2.08
CA TYR A 469 18.05 -4.71 1.72
C TYR A 469 19.59 -4.69 1.62
N GLY A 470 20.20 -3.52 1.47
CA GLY A 470 21.66 -3.40 1.37
C GLY A 470 22.41 -3.87 2.63
N THR A 471 21.76 -3.92 3.80
CA THR A 471 22.35 -4.44 5.05
C THR A 471 22.55 -5.96 5.01
N TYR A 472 21.67 -6.69 4.31
CA TYR A 472 21.75 -8.14 4.13
C TYR A 472 22.80 -8.52 3.09
N ALA A 473 23.02 -7.66 2.09
CA ALA A 473 24.09 -7.83 1.12
C ALA A 473 25.51 -7.62 1.66
N GLU A 474 25.63 -7.06 2.87
CA GLU A 474 26.89 -6.89 3.62
C GLU A 474 27.07 -7.96 4.71
N THR A 475 26.14 -8.92 4.84
CA THR A 475 26.24 -9.99 5.83
C THR A 475 27.14 -11.11 5.33
N ASP A 476 28.35 -11.22 5.89
CA ASP A 476 29.32 -12.29 5.58
C ASP A 476 29.19 -13.51 6.52
N ALA A 477 28.01 -13.71 7.13
CA ALA A 477 27.75 -14.85 7.98
C ALA A 477 27.46 -16.09 7.13
N ILE A 478 28.13 -17.21 7.42
CA ILE A 478 27.89 -18.50 6.78
C ILE A 478 27.16 -19.40 7.78
N PHE A 479 25.88 -19.67 7.52
CA PHE A 479 25.01 -20.44 8.41
C PHE A 479 25.32 -21.93 8.31
N LYS A 480 25.84 -22.53 9.38
CA LYS A 480 26.03 -23.98 9.47
C LYS A 480 24.67 -24.67 9.66
N ILE A 481 24.57 -25.89 9.14
CA ILE A 481 23.33 -26.69 9.10
C ILE A 481 23.59 -28.13 9.55
N ASP A 482 24.56 -28.33 10.44
CA ASP A 482 25.03 -29.66 10.89
C ASP A 482 23.86 -30.51 11.45
N ASN A 483 23.06 -29.96 12.38
CA ASN A 483 21.88 -30.60 12.97
C ASN A 483 20.78 -30.87 11.92
N LEU A 484 20.60 -29.98 10.95
CA LEU A 484 19.63 -30.18 9.85
C LEU A 484 20.03 -31.39 8.99
N LEU A 485 21.32 -31.50 8.66
CA LEU A 485 21.84 -32.61 7.86
C LEU A 485 21.80 -33.92 8.64
N ASP A 486 22.17 -33.90 9.92
CA ASP A 486 22.06 -35.09 10.78
C ASP A 486 20.61 -35.58 10.85
N LEU A 487 19.62 -34.66 10.92
CA LEU A 487 18.21 -35.02 10.83
C LEU A 487 17.85 -35.59 9.45
N TYR A 488 18.27 -34.96 8.36
CA TYR A 488 17.97 -35.43 7.01
C TYR A 488 18.56 -36.82 6.72
N GLU A 489 19.80 -37.06 7.14
CA GLU A 489 20.48 -38.34 6.95
C GLU A 489 19.93 -39.45 7.84
N SER A 490 19.23 -39.10 8.92
CA SER A 490 18.51 -40.08 9.76
C SER A 490 17.22 -40.60 9.13
N LEU A 491 16.73 -39.96 8.05
CA LEU A 491 15.53 -40.37 7.33
C LEU A 491 15.84 -41.48 6.33
N ASP A 492 14.85 -42.33 6.06
CA ASP A 492 14.97 -43.31 4.98
C ASP A 492 14.81 -42.66 3.59
N GLU A 493 15.08 -43.42 2.53
CA GLU A 493 15.02 -42.90 1.15
C GLU A 493 13.61 -42.51 0.69
N GLN A 494 12.57 -43.14 1.23
CA GLN A 494 11.18 -42.79 0.93
C GLN A 494 10.82 -41.43 1.56
N GLU A 495 11.23 -41.22 2.81
CA GLU A 495 11.05 -39.98 3.54
C GLU A 495 11.88 -38.85 2.95
N LYS A 496 13.13 -39.09 2.55
CA LYS A 496 13.96 -38.12 1.83
C LYS A 496 13.27 -37.66 0.54
N GLY A 497 12.62 -38.58 -0.17
CA GLY A 497 11.80 -38.25 -1.35
C GLY A 497 10.57 -37.40 -1.05
N GLN A 498 9.87 -37.65 0.06
CA GLN A 498 8.65 -36.93 0.44
C GLN A 498 8.92 -35.60 1.16
N PHE A 499 10.02 -35.52 1.91
CA PHE A 499 10.46 -34.41 2.74
C PHE A 499 11.89 -33.99 2.35
N ALA A 500 12.06 -33.56 1.10
CA ALA A 500 13.33 -33.05 0.61
C ALA A 500 13.65 -31.67 1.21
N PHE A 501 14.61 -31.62 2.16
CA PHE A 501 15.09 -30.37 2.75
C PHE A 501 16.62 -30.26 2.80
N ASP A 502 17.33 -31.07 2.01
CA ASP A 502 18.77 -30.90 1.78
C ASP A 502 19.01 -29.80 0.71
N PRO A 503 19.68 -28.68 1.07
CA PRO A 503 20.01 -27.61 0.12
C PRO A 503 20.92 -28.02 -1.05
N ALA A 504 21.64 -29.15 -0.97
CA ALA A 504 22.44 -29.67 -2.08
C ALA A 504 21.59 -30.07 -3.30
N LEU A 505 20.28 -30.29 -3.11
CA LEU A 505 19.34 -30.61 -4.19
C LEU A 505 18.99 -29.39 -5.06
N ILE A 506 19.38 -28.18 -4.66
CA ILE A 506 19.06 -26.96 -5.40
C ILE A 506 20.00 -26.79 -6.59
N HIS A 507 19.45 -26.87 -7.80
CA HIS A 507 20.15 -26.46 -9.02
C HIS A 507 19.90 -24.97 -9.29
N TRP A 508 20.83 -24.11 -8.88
CA TRP A 508 20.66 -22.65 -8.89
C TRP A 508 20.24 -22.07 -10.24
N GLU A 509 20.83 -22.52 -11.35
CA GLU A 509 20.48 -22.00 -12.68
C GLU A 509 19.01 -22.25 -13.02
N SER A 510 18.55 -23.50 -12.94
CA SER A 510 17.16 -23.87 -13.21
C SER A 510 16.21 -23.25 -12.20
N PHE A 511 16.54 -23.27 -10.91
CA PHE A 511 15.73 -22.62 -9.88
C PHE A 511 15.52 -21.12 -10.17
N ILE A 512 16.58 -20.39 -10.52
CA ILE A 512 16.48 -18.94 -10.77
C ILE A 512 15.76 -18.67 -12.10
N ARG A 513 16.20 -19.29 -13.21
CA ARG A 513 15.76 -18.95 -14.57
C ARG A 513 14.41 -19.55 -14.95
N GLU A 514 14.12 -20.76 -14.49
CA GLU A 514 12.95 -21.53 -14.91
C GLU A 514 11.80 -21.45 -13.89
N ILE A 515 12.12 -21.20 -12.61
CA ILE A 515 11.13 -21.25 -11.52
C ILE A 515 10.89 -19.86 -10.91
N HIS A 516 11.94 -19.25 -10.34
CA HIS A 516 11.80 -18.04 -9.54
C HIS A 516 11.49 -16.79 -10.39
N LEU A 517 12.30 -16.48 -11.42
CA LEU A 517 12.12 -15.28 -12.23
C LEU A 517 10.78 -15.21 -13.00
N PRO A 518 10.31 -16.29 -13.65
CA PRO A 518 8.98 -16.30 -14.26
C PRO A 518 7.87 -15.97 -13.25
N SER A 519 7.98 -16.52 -12.04
CA SER A 519 7.03 -16.28 -10.94
C SER A 519 7.06 -14.83 -10.47
N VAL A 520 8.26 -14.23 -10.32
CA VAL A 520 8.44 -12.81 -9.98
C VAL A 520 7.78 -11.91 -11.02
N VAL A 521 7.98 -12.19 -12.32
CA VAL A 521 7.36 -11.43 -13.42
C VAL A 521 5.84 -11.54 -13.41
N GLN A 522 5.31 -12.76 -13.26
CA GLN A 522 3.88 -13.01 -13.18
C GLN A 522 3.25 -12.28 -11.99
N HIS A 523 3.87 -12.38 -10.82
CA HIS A 523 3.39 -11.75 -9.58
C HIS A 523 3.44 -10.22 -9.67
N ALA A 524 4.52 -9.67 -10.24
CA ALA A 524 4.68 -8.24 -10.48
C ALA A 524 3.73 -7.69 -11.58
N ARG A 525 3.06 -8.58 -12.33
CA ARG A 525 2.18 -8.24 -13.46
C ARG A 525 2.86 -7.34 -14.49
N VAL A 526 4.17 -7.54 -14.69
CA VAL A 526 4.94 -6.81 -15.69
C VAL A 526 4.81 -7.48 -17.05
N LYS A 527 4.82 -6.68 -18.12
CA LYS A 527 4.65 -7.19 -19.48
C LYS A 527 6.01 -7.62 -20.03
N THR A 528 6.13 -8.89 -20.42
CA THR A 528 7.32 -9.44 -21.11
C THR A 528 7.08 -9.73 -22.58
N THR A 529 5.90 -9.38 -23.11
CA THR A 529 5.57 -9.54 -24.53
C THR A 529 5.05 -8.24 -25.14
N PRO A 530 5.33 -7.98 -26.43
CA PRO A 530 4.76 -6.85 -27.15
C PRO A 530 3.24 -6.99 -27.21
N THR A 531 2.52 -5.91 -26.94
CA THR A 531 1.05 -5.95 -26.94
C THR A 531 0.56 -6.02 -28.40
N LYS A 532 0.07 -7.18 -28.88
CA LYS A 532 -0.38 -7.37 -30.27
C LYS A 532 -1.72 -6.71 -30.63
N ARG A 533 -2.50 -6.25 -29.64
CA ARG A 533 -3.72 -5.43 -29.81
C ARG A 533 -3.89 -4.55 -28.59
N PRO A 534 -4.26 -3.27 -28.71
CA PRO A 534 -4.64 -2.50 -27.53
C PRO A 534 -5.88 -3.18 -26.93
N ALA A 535 -5.74 -3.82 -25.76
CA ALA A 535 -6.90 -4.13 -24.94
C ALA A 535 -7.68 -2.82 -24.74
N LYS A 536 -9.03 -2.86 -24.73
CA LYS A 536 -9.86 -1.67 -24.50
C LYS A 536 -9.19 -0.80 -23.44
N SER A 537 -8.82 0.41 -23.83
CA SER A 537 -7.98 1.26 -23.01
C SER A 537 -8.64 1.41 -21.63
N ARG A 538 -7.85 1.55 -20.56
CA ARG A 538 -8.41 1.80 -19.21
C ARG A 538 -9.43 2.94 -19.24
N VAL A 539 -9.19 3.92 -20.11
CA VAL A 539 -10.07 5.04 -20.45
C VAL A 539 -11.44 4.55 -20.96
N GLU A 540 -11.48 3.66 -21.96
CA GLU A 540 -12.74 3.10 -22.48
C GLU A 540 -13.54 2.33 -21.43
N ARG A 541 -12.86 1.54 -20.58
CA ARG A 541 -13.54 0.80 -19.50
C ARG A 541 -14.14 1.73 -18.45
N ASN A 542 -13.38 2.74 -18.02
CA ASN A 542 -13.88 3.74 -17.08
C ASN A 542 -15.05 4.51 -17.68
N LEU A 543 -14.96 4.91 -18.95
CA LEU A 543 -16.02 5.63 -19.64
C LEU A 543 -17.31 4.80 -19.75
N ALA A 544 -17.20 3.49 -20.02
CA ALA A 544 -18.34 2.58 -20.03
C ALA A 544 -19.04 2.49 -18.67
N LEU A 545 -18.26 2.49 -17.57
CA LEU A 545 -18.83 2.50 -16.22
C LEU A 545 -19.50 3.83 -15.86
N ILE A 546 -18.93 4.96 -16.31
CA ILE A 546 -19.48 6.31 -16.11
C ILE A 546 -20.80 6.50 -16.88
N LEU A 547 -20.89 5.92 -18.08
CA LEU A 547 -22.05 6.04 -18.98
C LEU A 547 -22.99 4.82 -18.92
N SER A 548 -22.97 4.07 -17.81
CA SER A 548 -23.93 2.98 -17.56
C SER A 548 -25.32 3.54 -17.24
N GLU A 549 -26.39 2.94 -17.78
CA GLU A 549 -27.79 3.29 -17.48
C GLU A 549 -28.16 3.08 -16.00
N GLU A 550 -27.37 2.32 -15.25
CA GLU A 550 -27.57 2.06 -13.82
C GLU A 550 -27.25 3.27 -12.92
N ARG A 551 -26.68 4.35 -13.48
CA ARG A 551 -26.28 5.51 -12.68
C ARG A 551 -27.46 6.41 -12.40
N HIS A 552 -27.44 7.01 -11.21
CA HIS A 552 -28.58 7.78 -10.71
C HIS A 552 -28.49 9.27 -11.05
N LEU A 553 -27.31 9.86 -10.89
CA LEU A 553 -27.11 11.31 -10.90
C LEU A 553 -25.79 11.68 -11.57
N ALA A 554 -25.81 12.68 -12.44
CA ALA A 554 -24.62 13.31 -13.02
C ALA A 554 -24.55 14.78 -12.57
N VAL A 555 -23.55 15.09 -11.77
CA VAL A 555 -23.31 16.42 -11.19
C VAL A 555 -22.18 17.11 -11.92
N PHE A 556 -22.36 18.37 -12.24
CA PHE A 556 -21.36 19.17 -12.94
C PHE A 556 -21.00 20.42 -12.16
N ASP A 557 -19.72 20.76 -12.17
CA ASP A 557 -19.27 22.14 -12.00
C ASP A 557 -19.41 22.92 -13.32
N LEU A 558 -19.36 24.25 -13.25
CA LEU A 558 -19.46 25.14 -14.40
C LEU A 558 -18.09 25.60 -14.94
N GLU A 559 -17.25 26.16 -14.08
CA GLU A 559 -16.06 26.93 -14.46
C GLU A 559 -14.94 25.98 -14.88
N ASN A 560 -14.46 26.10 -16.12
CA ASN A 560 -13.48 25.22 -16.78
C ASN A 560 -13.88 23.73 -16.88
N THR A 561 -15.03 23.35 -16.34
CA THR A 561 -15.70 22.06 -16.56
C THR A 561 -16.63 22.14 -17.78
N ILE A 562 -17.58 23.08 -17.81
CA ILE A 562 -18.50 23.27 -18.96
C ILE A 562 -18.09 24.46 -19.81
N ILE A 563 -17.55 25.52 -19.18
CA ILE A 563 -17.17 26.76 -19.84
C ILE A 563 -15.80 27.21 -19.38
N SER A 564 -14.89 27.51 -20.30
CA SER A 564 -13.57 28.09 -20.02
C SER A 564 -13.64 29.58 -19.63
N SER A 565 -14.25 29.85 -18.48
CA SER A 565 -14.46 31.17 -17.89
C SER A 565 -14.34 31.06 -16.36
N ASN A 566 -14.24 32.21 -15.69
CA ASN A 566 -14.28 32.29 -14.24
C ASN A 566 -15.12 33.50 -13.77
N VAL A 567 -15.28 33.65 -12.45
CA VAL A 567 -16.01 34.76 -11.82
C VAL A 567 -15.42 36.13 -12.18
N VAL A 568 -14.10 36.22 -12.36
CA VAL A 568 -13.40 37.48 -12.68
C VAL A 568 -13.77 37.94 -14.09
N ASP A 569 -13.75 37.02 -15.06
CA ASP A 569 -14.17 37.27 -16.44
C ASP A 569 -15.62 37.75 -16.47
N THR A 570 -16.49 37.10 -15.70
CA THR A 570 -17.91 37.42 -15.66
C THR A 570 -18.15 38.82 -15.08
N TYR A 571 -17.55 39.12 -13.93
CA TYR A 571 -17.65 40.45 -13.32
C TYR A 571 -17.06 41.53 -14.22
N ALA A 572 -15.87 41.31 -14.79
CA ALA A 572 -15.20 42.28 -15.64
C ALA A 572 -16.05 42.64 -16.88
N TRP A 573 -16.69 41.65 -17.50
CA TRP A 573 -17.53 41.89 -18.67
C TRP A 573 -18.76 42.72 -18.31
N LEU A 574 -19.47 42.34 -17.24
CA LEU A 574 -20.69 43.02 -16.79
C LEU A 574 -20.40 44.44 -16.30
N ALA A 575 -19.36 44.62 -15.47
CA ALA A 575 -18.98 45.92 -14.93
C ALA A 575 -18.55 46.90 -16.03
N THR A 576 -17.91 46.40 -17.11
CA THR A 576 -17.43 47.26 -18.20
C THR A 576 -18.47 47.52 -19.28
N ARG A 577 -19.52 46.70 -19.43
CA ARG A 577 -20.48 46.77 -20.55
C ARG A 577 -20.97 48.18 -20.87
N ARG A 578 -21.30 48.95 -19.83
CA ARG A 578 -21.88 50.31 -19.92
C ARG A 578 -20.87 51.43 -19.70
N LEU A 579 -19.56 51.12 -19.60
CA LEU A 579 -18.52 52.13 -19.44
C LEU A 579 -18.07 52.72 -20.78
N PRO A 580 -17.71 54.02 -20.82
CA PRO A 580 -16.99 54.62 -21.95
C PRO A 580 -15.62 53.96 -22.18
N LYS A 581 -15.11 53.98 -23.42
CA LYS A 581 -13.85 53.32 -23.82
C LYS A 581 -12.65 53.63 -22.91
N LEU A 582 -12.47 54.91 -22.52
CA LEU A 582 -11.37 55.33 -21.64
C LEU A 582 -11.47 54.72 -20.23
N LYS A 583 -12.69 54.61 -19.68
CA LYS A 583 -12.92 54.01 -18.36
C LYS A 583 -12.76 52.49 -18.38
N LYS A 584 -13.00 51.83 -19.53
CA LYS A 584 -12.74 50.39 -19.72
C LYS A 584 -11.25 50.06 -19.63
N ALA A 585 -10.39 50.88 -20.22
CA ALA A 585 -8.95 50.70 -20.18
C ALA A 585 -8.41 50.87 -18.74
N LEU A 586 -8.88 51.90 -18.02
CA LEU A 586 -8.55 52.11 -16.61
C LEU A 586 -9.00 50.95 -15.72
N PHE A 587 -10.22 50.42 -15.94
CA PHE A 587 -10.72 49.26 -15.22
C PHE A 587 -9.87 48.01 -15.46
N ALA A 588 -9.48 47.75 -16.71
CA ALA A 588 -8.63 46.61 -17.03
C ALA A 588 -7.25 46.72 -16.36
N PHE A 589 -6.68 47.92 -16.31
CA PHE A 589 -5.43 48.20 -15.61
C PHE A 589 -5.55 47.96 -14.09
N ASP A 590 -6.60 48.49 -13.46
CA ASP A 590 -6.86 48.30 -12.02
C ASP A 590 -7.07 46.82 -11.66
N LEU A 591 -7.86 46.09 -12.46
CA LEU A 591 -8.09 44.66 -12.26
C LEU A 591 -6.79 43.85 -12.40
N ALA A 592 -5.92 44.21 -13.36
CA ALA A 592 -4.62 43.58 -13.51
C ALA A 592 -3.70 43.84 -12.30
N MET A 593 -3.70 45.07 -11.77
CA MET A 593 -2.95 45.42 -10.56
C MET A 593 -3.44 44.66 -9.31
N GLN A 594 -4.74 44.37 -9.21
CA GLN A 594 -5.32 43.57 -8.12
C GLN A 594 -5.10 42.06 -8.29
N GLY A 595 -4.68 41.60 -9.47
CA GLY A 595 -4.53 40.18 -9.82
C GLY A 595 -3.77 39.33 -8.80
N PRO A 596 -2.57 39.73 -8.33
CA PRO A 596 -1.82 38.98 -7.32
C PRO A 596 -2.56 38.81 -5.99
N SER A 597 -3.24 39.87 -5.52
CA SER A 597 -4.02 39.83 -4.29
C SER A 597 -5.24 38.90 -4.42
N LEU A 598 -5.92 38.95 -5.56
CA LEU A 598 -7.04 38.08 -5.89
C LEU A 598 -6.64 36.61 -5.95
N LEU A 599 -5.50 36.29 -6.58
CA LEU A 599 -4.95 34.92 -6.62
C LEU A 599 -4.53 34.42 -5.23
N ALA A 600 -3.97 35.29 -4.40
CA ALA A 600 -3.61 34.94 -3.02
C ALA A 600 -4.85 34.64 -2.18
N LEU A 601 -5.93 35.42 -2.36
CA LEU A 601 -7.21 35.20 -1.67
C LEU A 601 -7.85 33.88 -2.12
N ASP A 602 -7.91 33.63 -3.43
CA ASP A 602 -8.46 32.40 -4.01
C ASP A 602 -7.76 31.13 -3.51
N ARG A 603 -6.43 31.17 -3.43
CA ARG A 603 -5.61 30.07 -2.88
C ARG A 603 -5.82 29.83 -1.39
N LYS A 604 -6.23 30.86 -0.65
CA LYS A 604 -6.43 30.79 0.80
C LYS A 604 -7.83 30.31 1.13
N ASP A 605 -8.84 30.93 0.54
CA ASP A 605 -10.25 30.63 0.72
C ASP A 605 -11.07 31.05 -0.52
N ARG A 606 -11.56 30.05 -1.26
CA ARG A 606 -12.36 30.23 -2.48
C ARG A 606 -13.69 30.94 -2.19
N GLY A 607 -14.29 30.71 -1.02
CA GLY A 607 -15.57 31.30 -0.62
C GLY A 607 -15.45 32.81 -0.38
N ASP A 608 -14.43 33.24 0.35
CA ASP A 608 -14.11 34.65 0.57
C ASP A 608 -13.71 35.36 -0.72
N PHE A 609 -12.99 34.68 -1.61
CA PHE A 609 -12.73 35.16 -2.95
C PHE A 609 -14.03 35.45 -3.71
N LEU A 610 -15.00 34.52 -3.76
CA LEU A 610 -16.29 34.76 -4.39
C LEU A 610 -17.09 35.89 -3.72
N ARG A 611 -17.16 35.90 -2.38
CA ARG A 611 -17.83 36.97 -1.62
C ARG A 611 -17.26 38.35 -1.93
N SER A 612 -15.95 38.47 -2.17
CA SER A 612 -15.32 39.72 -2.57
C SER A 612 -15.85 40.26 -3.90
N PHE A 613 -16.24 39.37 -4.83
CA PHE A 613 -16.89 39.75 -6.09
C PHE A 613 -18.38 40.01 -5.92
N TYR A 614 -19.07 39.25 -5.07
CA TYR A 614 -20.50 39.47 -4.80
C TYR A 614 -20.77 40.87 -4.24
N ARG A 615 -19.90 41.34 -3.32
CA ARG A 615 -19.97 42.70 -2.77
C ARG A 615 -19.90 43.78 -3.83
N LYS A 616 -19.23 43.52 -4.96
CA LYS A 616 -19.10 44.50 -6.06
C LYS A 616 -20.41 44.70 -6.84
N TYR A 617 -21.43 43.86 -6.62
CA TYR A 617 -22.78 44.03 -7.19
C TYR A 617 -23.72 44.85 -6.29
N GLU A 618 -23.24 45.36 -5.14
CA GLU A 618 -24.03 46.22 -4.26
C GLU A 618 -24.57 47.45 -5.01
N GLY A 619 -25.86 47.75 -4.83
CA GLY A 619 -26.56 48.84 -5.50
C GLY A 619 -26.97 48.56 -6.95
N ALA A 620 -26.64 47.39 -7.51
CA ALA A 620 -27.04 47.04 -8.87
C ALA A 620 -28.54 46.66 -8.96
N LYS A 621 -29.16 46.98 -10.10
CA LYS A 621 -30.56 46.64 -10.40
C LYS A 621 -30.65 45.20 -10.98
N PRO A 622 -31.41 44.27 -10.35
CA PRO A 622 -31.50 42.88 -10.81
C PRO A 622 -31.93 42.72 -12.27
N GLN A 623 -32.96 43.46 -12.70
CA GLN A 623 -33.48 43.39 -14.08
C GLN A 623 -32.45 43.82 -15.13
N THR A 624 -31.62 44.83 -14.81
CA THR A 624 -30.56 45.29 -15.71
C THR A 624 -29.50 44.23 -15.88
N LEU A 625 -29.07 43.59 -14.78
CA LEU A 625 -28.06 42.55 -14.81
C LEU A 625 -28.54 41.29 -15.55
N ARG A 626 -29.81 40.89 -15.38
CA ARG A 626 -30.41 39.79 -16.16
C ARG A 626 -30.43 40.06 -17.66
N LYS A 627 -30.72 41.29 -18.07
CA LYS A 627 -30.66 41.66 -19.50
C LYS A 627 -29.23 41.62 -20.03
N ASP A 628 -28.29 42.21 -19.28
CA ASP A 628 -26.88 42.26 -19.68
C ASP A 628 -26.24 40.85 -19.67
N SER A 629 -26.69 39.94 -18.81
CA SER A 629 -26.20 38.55 -18.75
C SER A 629 -26.62 37.70 -19.94
N GLN A 630 -27.81 37.91 -20.52
CA GLN A 630 -28.22 37.23 -21.75
C GLN A 630 -27.31 37.61 -22.93
N GLU A 631 -26.92 38.88 -23.03
CA GLU A 631 -25.97 39.33 -24.04
C GLU A 631 -24.55 38.80 -23.74
N PHE A 632 -24.12 38.80 -22.48
CA PHE A 632 -22.85 38.19 -22.04
C PHE A 632 -22.77 36.72 -22.47
N PHE A 633 -23.84 35.96 -22.26
CA PHE A 633 -23.89 34.56 -22.61
C PHE A 633 -23.63 34.35 -24.12
N ASN A 634 -24.36 35.09 -24.96
CA ASN A 634 -24.24 34.98 -26.42
C ASN A 634 -22.90 35.50 -26.96
N ALA A 635 -22.44 36.65 -26.44
CA ALA A 635 -21.25 37.31 -26.97
C ALA A 635 -19.93 36.71 -26.47
N TYR A 636 -19.95 36.09 -25.29
CA TYR A 636 -18.75 35.67 -24.55
C TYR A 636 -18.80 34.21 -24.10
N LEU A 637 -19.76 33.80 -23.26
CA LEU A 637 -19.74 32.45 -22.65
C LEU A 637 -19.90 31.32 -23.68
N LEU A 638 -20.78 31.45 -24.67
CA LEU A 638 -20.93 30.44 -25.73
C LEU A 638 -19.62 30.14 -26.45
N LYS A 639 -18.80 31.17 -26.71
CA LYS A 639 -17.49 31.00 -27.38
C LYS A 639 -16.45 30.31 -26.51
N LYS A 640 -16.67 30.31 -25.20
CA LYS A 640 -15.81 29.66 -24.21
C LYS A 640 -16.37 28.32 -23.74
N SER A 641 -17.57 27.93 -24.17
CA SER A 641 -18.16 26.62 -23.84
C SER A 641 -17.37 25.47 -24.47
N PHE A 642 -17.39 24.33 -23.80
CA PHE A 642 -16.86 23.08 -24.31
C PHE A 642 -18.00 22.27 -24.94
N PRO A 643 -18.03 22.07 -26.28
CA PRO A 643 -19.09 21.29 -26.92
C PRO A 643 -19.24 19.88 -26.35
N ALA A 644 -18.11 19.23 -26.01
CA ALA A 644 -18.09 17.91 -25.39
C ALA A 644 -18.79 17.87 -24.02
N ALA A 645 -18.76 18.97 -23.24
CA ALA A 645 -19.48 19.06 -21.98
C ALA A 645 -21.01 19.00 -22.20
N ILE A 646 -21.50 19.79 -23.18
CA ILE A 646 -22.92 19.85 -23.51
C ILE A 646 -23.40 18.49 -24.05
N GLU A 647 -22.59 17.86 -24.90
CA GLU A 647 -22.85 16.50 -25.39
C GLU A 647 -22.90 15.49 -24.23
N ARG A 648 -21.96 15.57 -23.28
CA ARG A 648 -21.92 14.70 -22.10
C ARG A 648 -23.16 14.84 -21.23
N ILE A 649 -23.61 16.07 -20.96
CA ILE A 649 -24.83 16.33 -20.19
C ILE A 649 -26.04 15.71 -20.89
N ARG A 650 -26.20 15.96 -22.20
CA ARG A 650 -27.29 15.37 -23.00
C ARG A 650 -27.24 13.85 -23.02
N ARG A 651 -26.03 13.27 -23.07
CA ARG A 651 -25.85 11.82 -23.03
C ARG A 651 -26.35 11.24 -21.70
N HIS A 652 -26.00 11.83 -20.57
CA HIS A 652 -26.52 11.41 -19.27
C HIS A 652 -28.05 11.49 -19.19
N ARG A 653 -28.65 12.57 -19.70
CA ARG A 653 -30.11 12.69 -19.79
C ARG A 653 -30.74 11.59 -20.65
N SER A 654 -30.12 11.27 -21.79
CA SER A 654 -30.61 10.20 -22.67
C SER A 654 -30.52 8.79 -22.06
N LEU A 655 -29.63 8.61 -21.07
CA LEU A 655 -29.48 7.39 -20.30
C LEU A 655 -30.38 7.36 -19.05
N GLY A 656 -31.19 8.40 -18.83
CA GLY A 656 -32.11 8.48 -17.70
C GLY A 656 -31.51 9.01 -16.40
N HIS A 657 -30.25 9.47 -16.40
CA HIS A 657 -29.63 9.99 -15.19
C HIS A 657 -30.18 11.38 -14.89
N LYS A 658 -30.44 11.67 -13.61
CA LYS A 658 -30.75 13.03 -13.18
C LYS A 658 -29.53 13.92 -13.38
N THR A 659 -29.70 15.15 -13.86
CA THR A 659 -28.61 16.09 -14.16
C THR A 659 -28.67 17.31 -13.24
N LEU A 660 -27.59 17.56 -12.51
CA LEU A 660 -27.48 18.61 -11.52
C LEU A 660 -26.27 19.51 -11.81
N LEU A 661 -26.47 20.83 -11.78
CA LEU A 661 -25.36 21.81 -11.79
C LEU A 661 -25.19 22.39 -10.39
N ILE A 662 -23.98 22.28 -9.83
CA ILE A 662 -23.61 22.95 -8.57
C ILE A 662 -22.52 23.97 -8.87
N THR A 663 -22.77 25.26 -8.66
CA THR A 663 -21.83 26.31 -9.07
C THR A 663 -21.83 27.55 -8.20
N GLY A 664 -20.65 28.14 -8.01
CA GLY A 664 -20.53 29.46 -7.38
C GLY A 664 -20.95 30.62 -8.28
N ALA A 665 -21.38 30.37 -9.51
CA ALA A 665 -21.94 31.42 -10.37
C ALA A 665 -23.29 31.92 -9.83
N LEU A 666 -23.63 33.16 -10.14
CA LEU A 666 -24.89 33.79 -9.74
C LEU A 666 -26.06 33.34 -10.63
N ASP A 667 -27.26 33.24 -10.05
CA ASP A 667 -28.51 32.81 -10.69
C ASP A 667 -28.75 33.42 -12.08
N PHE A 668 -28.58 34.73 -12.24
CA PHE A 668 -28.84 35.46 -13.48
C PHE A 668 -27.87 35.13 -14.62
N ILE A 669 -26.71 34.53 -14.32
CA ILE A 669 -25.75 34.05 -15.35
C ILE A 669 -26.21 32.71 -15.93
N LEU A 670 -26.95 31.94 -15.13
CA LEU A 670 -27.28 30.54 -15.42
C LEU A 670 -28.62 30.36 -16.14
N GLU A 671 -29.44 31.41 -16.26
CA GLU A 671 -30.73 31.34 -16.97
C GLU A 671 -30.65 30.63 -18.33
N PRO A 672 -29.66 30.90 -19.20
CA PRO A 672 -29.54 30.22 -20.50
C PRO A 672 -29.16 28.74 -20.43
N LEU A 673 -28.62 28.28 -19.29
CA LEU A 673 -28.19 26.88 -19.08
C LEU A 673 -29.28 26.02 -18.44
N LYS A 674 -30.34 26.63 -17.89
CA LYS A 674 -31.48 25.91 -17.27
C LYS A 674 -32.01 24.74 -18.11
N PRO A 675 -32.18 24.83 -19.44
CA PRO A 675 -32.70 23.72 -20.24
C PRO A 675 -31.79 22.49 -20.32
N LEU A 676 -30.52 22.59 -19.90
CA LEU A 676 -29.56 21.48 -19.94
C LEU A 676 -29.61 20.60 -18.68
N PHE A 677 -30.16 21.10 -17.57
CA PHE A 677 -30.15 20.43 -16.28
C PHE A 677 -31.56 20.21 -15.77
N ASP A 678 -31.74 19.19 -14.94
CA ASP A 678 -33.01 19.01 -14.21
C ASP A 678 -33.08 20.00 -13.06
N ASP A 679 -31.96 20.19 -12.35
CA ASP A 679 -31.84 21.13 -11.23
C ASP A 679 -30.52 21.92 -11.29
N ILE A 680 -30.55 23.15 -10.77
CA ILE A 680 -29.37 24.02 -10.65
C ILE A 680 -29.32 24.58 -9.23
N ILE A 681 -28.19 24.37 -8.55
CA ILE A 681 -27.90 24.95 -7.24
C ILE A 681 -26.76 25.95 -7.39
N CYS A 682 -27.06 27.21 -7.13
CA CYS A 682 -26.16 28.33 -7.42
C CYS A 682 -26.12 29.36 -6.29
N ALA A 683 -25.20 30.33 -6.41
CA ALA A 683 -25.15 31.45 -5.49
C ALA A 683 -26.26 32.48 -5.79
N GLU A 684 -26.86 33.05 -4.76
CA GLU A 684 -27.92 34.05 -4.87
C GLU A 684 -27.61 35.27 -3.99
N LEU A 685 -27.92 36.46 -4.48
CA LEU A 685 -27.69 37.71 -3.75
C LEU A 685 -28.98 38.21 -3.09
N GLU A 686 -28.83 38.78 -1.89
CA GLU A 686 -29.91 39.42 -1.16
C GLU A 686 -30.35 40.71 -1.86
N ILE A 687 -31.67 40.86 -2.05
CA ILE A 687 -32.31 42.07 -2.59
C ILE A 687 -32.88 42.86 -1.40
N GLY A 688 -32.53 44.14 -1.29
CA GLY A 688 -33.08 45.01 -0.26
C GLY A 688 -34.48 45.51 -0.59
N ASP A 689 -35.13 46.12 0.41
CA ASP A 689 -36.47 46.70 0.27
C ASP A 689 -36.57 47.78 -0.81
N ASN A 690 -35.42 48.37 -1.18
CA ASN A 690 -35.29 49.33 -2.28
C ASN A 690 -35.22 48.67 -3.68
N GLY A 691 -35.34 47.35 -3.78
CA GLY A 691 -35.27 46.59 -5.03
C GLY A 691 -33.86 46.49 -5.64
N LEU A 692 -32.81 46.82 -4.88
CA LEU A 692 -31.40 46.74 -5.31
C LEU A 692 -30.67 45.62 -4.57
N TYR A 693 -29.61 45.08 -5.19
CA TYR A 693 -28.75 44.10 -4.53
C TYR A 693 -27.99 44.72 -3.36
N LYS A 694 -27.92 44.01 -2.22
CA LYS A 694 -27.13 44.40 -1.03
C LYS A 694 -25.67 43.91 -1.08
N GLY A 695 -25.29 43.16 -2.11
CA GLY A 695 -23.94 42.60 -2.25
C GLY A 695 -23.59 41.47 -1.26
N ARG A 696 -24.59 40.96 -0.52
CA ARG A 696 -24.48 39.82 0.40
C ARG A 696 -25.18 38.59 -0.20
N SER A 697 -24.67 37.41 0.08
CA SER A 697 -25.24 36.15 -0.38
C SER A 697 -26.38 35.72 0.55
N LEU A 698 -27.46 35.15 -0.01
CA LEU A 698 -28.59 34.61 0.78
C LEU A 698 -28.20 33.36 1.59
N ALA A 699 -27.31 32.55 1.03
CA ALA A 699 -26.78 31.34 1.65
C ALA A 699 -25.25 31.28 1.52
N VAL A 700 -24.63 30.30 2.17
CA VAL A 700 -23.21 30.01 1.93
C VAL A 700 -23.02 29.64 0.46
N PRO A 701 -22.07 30.26 -0.26
CA PRO A 701 -21.86 29.94 -1.67
C PRO A 701 -21.50 28.45 -1.82
N PRO A 702 -22.03 27.75 -2.85
CA PRO A 702 -21.75 26.33 -3.06
C PRO A 702 -20.33 26.17 -3.61
N THR A 703 -19.35 26.19 -2.71
CA THR A 703 -17.92 26.01 -2.99
C THR A 703 -17.30 25.07 -1.98
N GLY A 704 -16.29 24.30 -2.40
CA GLY A 704 -15.56 23.44 -1.47
C GLY A 704 -16.47 22.38 -0.85
N GLU A 705 -16.32 22.21 0.47
CA GLU A 705 -17.12 21.29 1.29
C GLU A 705 -18.63 21.52 1.21
N ALA A 706 -19.07 22.76 1.00
CA ALA A 706 -20.49 23.06 0.85
C ALA A 706 -21.11 22.32 -0.35
N ARG A 707 -20.34 22.11 -1.44
CA ARG A 707 -20.83 21.35 -2.61
C ARG A 707 -21.09 19.89 -2.28
N ALA A 708 -20.22 19.28 -1.48
CA ALA A 708 -20.38 17.90 -1.06
C ALA A 708 -21.59 17.72 -0.13
N SER A 709 -21.79 18.65 0.82
CA SER A 709 -22.98 18.64 1.68
C SER A 709 -24.26 18.80 0.87
N ILE A 710 -24.31 19.81 0.01
CA ILE A 710 -25.44 20.08 -0.89
C ILE A 710 -25.76 18.86 -1.75
N LEU A 711 -24.74 18.21 -2.30
CA LEU A 711 -24.91 17.00 -3.10
C LEU A 711 -25.47 15.84 -2.27
N ALA A 712 -25.00 15.65 -1.04
CA ALA A 712 -25.50 14.61 -0.15
C ALA A 712 -26.97 14.86 0.24
N ASP A 713 -27.32 16.09 0.59
CA ASP A 713 -28.68 16.50 0.95
C ASP A 713 -29.63 16.31 -0.24
N TYR A 714 -29.21 16.74 -1.43
CA TYR A 714 -29.98 16.57 -2.66
C TYR A 714 -30.18 15.09 -3.02
N ALA A 715 -29.15 14.27 -2.88
CA ALA A 715 -29.24 12.84 -3.14
C ALA A 715 -30.19 12.15 -2.14
N ALA A 716 -30.15 12.52 -0.87
CA ALA A 716 -31.06 12.01 0.16
C ALA A 716 -32.52 12.41 -0.12
N GLU A 717 -32.77 13.68 -0.43
CA GLU A 717 -34.11 14.19 -0.78
C GLU A 717 -34.72 13.45 -1.97
N HIS A 718 -33.90 13.09 -2.95
CA HIS A 718 -34.33 12.43 -4.18
C HIS A 718 -34.17 10.90 -4.15
N SER A 719 -33.83 10.30 -3.00
CA SER A 719 -33.57 8.85 -2.86
C SER A 719 -32.54 8.29 -3.85
N LEU A 720 -31.50 9.07 -4.17
CA LEU A 720 -30.42 8.71 -5.07
C LEU A 720 -29.19 8.24 -4.27
N LYS A 721 -28.53 7.19 -4.75
CA LYS A 721 -27.28 6.69 -4.13
C LYS A 721 -26.06 7.41 -4.69
N LEU A 722 -25.27 8.06 -3.83
CA LEU A 722 -23.99 8.70 -4.22
C LEU A 722 -22.96 7.71 -4.78
N SER A 723 -22.98 6.45 -4.33
CA SER A 723 -22.13 5.38 -4.90
C SER A 723 -22.42 5.08 -6.37
N GLU A 724 -23.60 5.47 -6.85
CA GLU A 724 -24.04 5.35 -8.25
C GLU A 724 -24.13 6.70 -8.97
N SER A 725 -23.49 7.72 -8.41
CA SER A 725 -23.46 9.07 -8.96
C SER A 725 -22.12 9.39 -9.62
N ILE A 726 -22.13 10.37 -10.52
CA ILE A 726 -20.98 10.90 -11.24
C ILE A 726 -20.79 12.38 -10.87
N ALA A 727 -19.56 12.82 -10.68
CA ALA A 727 -19.23 14.23 -10.48
C ALA A 727 -18.13 14.67 -11.45
N TYR A 728 -18.35 15.79 -12.15
CA TYR A 728 -17.43 16.40 -13.10
C TYR A 728 -16.87 17.72 -12.56
N ALA A 729 -15.54 17.84 -12.45
CA ALA A 729 -14.88 19.07 -11.99
C ALA A 729 -13.42 19.21 -12.48
N ASP A 730 -12.88 20.44 -12.46
CA ASP A 730 -11.50 20.76 -12.90
C ASP A 730 -10.52 21.08 -11.75
N SER A 731 -11.04 21.45 -10.57
CA SER A 731 -10.26 22.01 -9.48
C SER A 731 -10.18 21.11 -8.25
N THR A 732 -9.06 21.17 -7.53
CA THR A 732 -8.92 20.59 -6.20
C THR A 732 -9.92 21.15 -5.19
N SER A 733 -10.45 22.36 -5.39
CA SER A 733 -11.51 22.88 -4.51
C SER A 733 -12.76 22.00 -4.53
N ASP A 734 -12.98 21.21 -5.59
CA ASP A 734 -14.10 20.28 -5.73
C ASP A 734 -13.78 18.86 -5.24
N LEU A 735 -12.61 18.66 -4.64
CA LEU A 735 -12.19 17.37 -4.12
C LEU A 735 -13.22 16.74 -3.17
N PRO A 736 -13.85 17.47 -2.22
CA PRO A 736 -14.94 16.90 -1.40
C PRO A 736 -16.09 16.33 -2.22
N MET A 737 -16.51 17.02 -3.28
CA MET A 737 -17.62 16.57 -4.14
C MET A 737 -17.21 15.34 -4.96
N LEU A 738 -15.98 15.33 -5.49
CA LEU A 738 -15.43 14.19 -6.22
C LEU A 738 -15.26 12.95 -5.32
N GLU A 739 -14.89 13.13 -4.05
CA GLU A 739 -14.77 12.02 -3.08
C GLU A 739 -16.12 11.46 -2.63
N ALA A 740 -17.18 12.26 -2.69
CA ALA A 740 -18.50 11.85 -2.24
C ALA A 740 -19.18 10.85 -3.18
N VAL A 741 -18.78 10.79 -4.46
CA VAL A 741 -19.43 9.99 -5.49
C VAL A 741 -18.67 8.70 -5.84
N GLY A 742 -19.36 7.70 -6.38
CA GLY A 742 -18.74 6.46 -6.85
C GLY A 742 -17.89 6.63 -8.12
N TYR A 743 -18.24 7.60 -8.98
CA TYR A 743 -17.61 7.78 -10.29
C TYR A 743 -17.13 9.23 -10.50
N PRO A 744 -16.01 9.65 -9.89
CA PRO A 744 -15.43 10.96 -10.11
C PRO A 744 -14.78 11.09 -11.49
N VAL A 745 -15.01 12.22 -12.15
CA VAL A 745 -14.45 12.57 -13.47
C VAL A 745 -13.76 13.93 -13.40
N CYS A 746 -12.46 13.93 -13.62
CA CYS A 746 -11.67 15.17 -13.63
C CYS A 746 -11.57 15.68 -15.08
N VAL A 747 -12.17 16.84 -15.35
CA VAL A 747 -12.24 17.43 -16.70
C VAL A 747 -11.29 18.60 -16.77
N ASN A 748 -10.43 18.64 -17.78
CA ASN A 748 -9.42 19.70 -17.96
C ASN A 748 -8.67 20.03 -16.65
N PRO A 749 -8.26 19.02 -15.85
CA PRO A 749 -7.90 19.25 -14.46
C PRO A 749 -6.67 20.14 -14.33
N GLU A 750 -6.66 20.93 -13.25
CA GLU A 750 -5.43 21.59 -12.82
C GLU A 750 -4.37 20.58 -12.38
N PRO A 751 -3.06 20.92 -12.37
CA PRO A 751 -1.98 19.96 -12.14
C PRO A 751 -2.13 19.17 -10.83
N LYS A 752 -2.57 19.84 -9.77
CA LYS A 752 -2.80 19.20 -8.46
C LYS A 752 -3.93 18.18 -8.53
N LEU A 753 -5.07 18.51 -9.15
CA LEU A 753 -6.17 17.56 -9.29
C LEU A 753 -5.77 16.40 -10.22
N ALA A 754 -5.02 16.66 -11.29
CA ALA A 754 -4.51 15.63 -12.19
C ALA A 754 -3.60 14.61 -11.45
N ALA A 755 -2.72 15.09 -10.57
CA ALA A 755 -1.89 14.24 -9.72
C ALA A 755 -2.73 13.39 -8.75
N ILE A 756 -3.75 13.98 -8.12
CA ILE A 756 -4.69 13.28 -7.23
C ILE A 756 -5.49 12.22 -8.00
N ALA A 757 -6.05 12.58 -9.15
CA ALA A 757 -6.83 11.70 -10.01
C ALA A 757 -6.02 10.47 -10.43
N ARG A 758 -4.75 10.66 -10.81
CA ARG A 758 -3.84 9.56 -11.15
C ARG A 758 -3.60 8.64 -9.95
N LYS A 759 -3.27 9.20 -8.78
CA LYS A 759 -3.02 8.43 -7.54
C LYS A 759 -4.23 7.58 -7.15
N ARG A 760 -5.44 8.11 -7.33
CA ARG A 760 -6.70 7.45 -7.01
C ARG A 760 -7.26 6.61 -8.15
N GLY A 761 -6.64 6.69 -9.33
CA GLY A 761 -7.07 5.99 -10.52
C GLY A 761 -8.37 6.49 -11.14
N TRP A 762 -8.77 7.73 -10.84
CA TRP A 762 -9.95 8.40 -11.36
C TRP A 762 -9.84 8.68 -12.86
N HIS A 763 -11.00 8.82 -13.51
CA HIS A 763 -11.07 9.08 -14.94
C HIS A 763 -10.78 10.56 -15.22
N THR A 764 -9.98 10.83 -16.25
CA THR A 764 -9.61 12.18 -16.65
C THR A 764 -9.99 12.43 -18.10
N GLU A 765 -10.64 13.55 -18.39
CA GLU A 765 -11.02 13.94 -19.75
C GLU A 765 -10.45 15.31 -20.11
N GLN A 766 -10.20 15.49 -21.41
CA GLN A 766 -9.78 16.76 -21.99
C GLN A 766 -10.85 17.20 -22.99
N TRP A 767 -11.43 18.38 -22.77
CA TRP A 767 -12.46 18.94 -23.63
C TRP A 767 -11.99 20.27 -24.21
N ASP A 768 -12.03 20.35 -25.54
CA ASP A 768 -11.58 21.52 -26.30
C ASP A 768 -12.72 22.50 -26.61
N LYS A 769 -12.35 23.76 -26.82
CA LYS A 769 -13.26 24.79 -27.35
C LYS A 769 -13.58 24.51 -28.81
N ALA A 770 -14.73 25.01 -29.27
CA ALA A 770 -15.09 24.93 -30.69
C ALA A 770 -14.03 25.61 -31.57
N LYS A 771 -13.54 24.89 -32.59
CA LYS A 771 -12.57 25.41 -33.57
C LYS A 771 -13.24 26.47 -34.45
N GLY A 772 -12.49 27.52 -34.80
CA GLY A 772 -12.93 28.55 -35.75
C GLY A 772 -13.64 29.78 -35.16
N LEU A 773 -13.79 29.87 -33.83
CA LEU A 773 -14.31 31.08 -33.18
C LEU A 773 -13.20 32.13 -32.97
N PRO A 774 -13.47 33.43 -33.17
CA PRO A 774 -12.48 34.48 -32.96
C PRO A 774 -12.05 34.52 -31.49
N PRO A 775 -10.74 34.62 -31.20
CA PRO A 775 -10.23 34.61 -29.84
C PRO A 775 -10.71 35.84 -29.07
N VAL A 776 -11.20 35.61 -27.85
CA VAL A 776 -11.58 36.69 -26.93
C VAL A 776 -10.50 36.81 -25.86
N TYR A 777 -9.60 37.77 -26.04
CA TYR A 777 -8.43 37.95 -25.17
C TYR A 777 -8.72 38.67 -23.86
N LEU A 778 -9.75 39.53 -23.83
CA LEU A 778 -10.11 40.32 -22.64
C LEU A 778 -11.61 40.20 -22.33
N PRO A 779 -11.99 40.01 -21.05
CA PRO A 779 -13.38 39.98 -20.61
C PRO A 779 -13.99 41.40 -20.52
N ILE A 780 -13.97 42.15 -21.63
CA ILE A 780 -14.49 43.52 -21.67
C ILE A 780 -15.78 43.53 -22.51
N GLY A 781 -16.86 44.07 -21.94
CA GLY A 781 -18.12 44.22 -22.65
C GLY A 781 -17.98 45.16 -23.85
N ARG A 782 -18.49 44.79 -25.02
CA ARG A 782 -18.53 45.70 -26.18
C ARG A 782 -19.48 46.86 -25.87
N SER A 783 -19.09 48.09 -26.18
CA SER A 783 -20.04 49.21 -26.12
C SER A 783 -21.11 48.98 -27.18
N MET A 784 -22.36 49.33 -26.85
CA MET A 784 -23.38 49.46 -27.89
C MET A 784 -23.07 50.71 -28.71
#